data_AF-U6GC69-F1
#
_entry.id   AF-U6GC69-F1
#
_cell.length_a   1.000
_cell.length_b   1.000
_cell.length_c   1.000
_cell.angle_alpha   90.00
_cell.angle_beta   90.00
_cell.angle_gamma   90.00
#
_symmetry.space_group_name_H-M   'P 1'
#
loop_
_entity.id
_entity.type
_entity.pdbx_description
1 polymer ?
#
loop_
_entity_poly.entity_id
_entity_poly.type
_entity_poly.pdbx_seq_one_letter_code
_entity_poly.pdbx_strand_id
1 'polypeptide(L)'
;MSDGWGFKKVQYTKYRITKPWTTDTQFDDLLLSEPARDSLAKFTKEAPPFLRFLKLITDVENRPRAFIEFAKRCENGLVVEKDVFITKDELMKCIWENGYSQNEMNAFEFAFPADYKFHYPGELFFACTGEEGQGLGHRKAETDADPFLSSRASSPVCAAVELAVLFDLPEEDCYKYCIRQRAKTPEKLVEIKYEKPKNLLSSYGICFLGVWYGFSNQVLSNAWFYSKTFPFGAVFYMLASYFYRNIREYLWKEEKAMIEGAKDRKDTGEELVHSQLKKYANDARCLEYVSSFKDEVQQQLTEYHIALLEQMRQRMVERIASKLTAIQQAEKAIQGSLQEVIVRELVESFERKLATDPKLQDLALKAAIEGIAGEAPSVDPVGAHFMAALKELEKADIAEPKPTGSGSIVERVSAVFQLREHEFLQSFTVSPEEANEVKQLVGKCKSGDKYDFSKLSEKDAARLDALQLSILDRVGYTTIMEDDVKPLKAVGPSGEALVEHVNNQLAMAKQKIRNARLTSFARETSDGLLPHLADSHFWKKLSFTQFVMPIFAFVSDSYPLYGSRRKPYMIAFSLLEGIGFIMLGTFPTHISAAFCSAVAEALVVETTAGRSMDQVRFSAEGIVRRILNPSPLQSAENVSDFITAKAVGSLIVAYLSGYLLERTSKQSIFLATSIFPLFIAFITFFMTDAGGAPSYDMKTQLRMLMEFLKQSVIWGPALYIFAYMAGPDYDDALFFYFTNKLGFSPTFMGTLRFTYGIAALVGVVMYRTFFKSTGFRKTLLATILVAVPIYLSPIILTTGFNRTLGISNKAFVLSGGFLIEATAEIQLLPLLVLTASICPPDAEVERVKRYHDSLYEKIRQQTA
;
A
#
# COMPACT_ATOMS: atom_id res chain seq x y z
N MET A 1 32.27 -34.26 25.26
CA MET A 1 33.24 -34.65 24.21
C MET A 1 32.44 -34.99 22.95
N SER A 2 32.86 -34.76 21.70
CA SER A 2 32.85 -33.46 20.99
C SER A 2 31.55 -33.35 20.14
N ASP A 3 31.16 -32.16 19.70
CA ASP A 3 29.91 -31.98 18.93
C ASP A 3 30.11 -32.08 17.40
N GLY A 4 31.32 -32.41 16.94
CA GLY A 4 31.69 -32.37 15.53
C GLY A 4 31.72 -33.73 14.84
N TRP A 5 31.19 -33.79 13.61
CA TRP A 5 31.29 -34.95 12.69
C TRP A 5 32.64 -35.05 11.97
N GLY A 6 33.62 -34.23 12.35
CA GLY A 6 34.91 -34.18 11.68
C GLY A 6 35.73 -35.44 11.92
N PHE A 7 35.92 -36.26 10.89
CA PHE A 7 36.85 -37.39 10.93
C PHE A 7 38.30 -36.89 10.94
N LYS A 8 38.86 -36.72 12.14
CA LYS A 8 40.22 -36.22 12.36
C LYS A 8 41.15 -37.36 12.76
N LYS A 9 42.26 -37.52 12.03
CA LYS A 9 43.40 -38.36 12.40
C LYS A 9 44.66 -37.51 12.29
N VAL A 10 45.68 -37.81 13.10
CA VAL A 10 46.93 -37.05 13.16
C VAL A 10 48.11 -37.85 12.62
N GLN A 11 49.07 -37.16 12.02
CA GLN A 11 50.40 -37.70 11.71
C GLN A 11 51.40 -37.14 12.72
N TYR A 12 52.23 -38.02 13.30
CA TYR A 12 53.24 -37.60 14.26
C TYR A 12 54.46 -37.00 13.55
N THR A 13 55.26 -36.24 14.29
CA THR A 13 56.54 -35.71 13.82
C THR A 13 57.68 -36.26 14.68
N LYS A 14 58.92 -36.06 14.23
CA LYS A 14 60.11 -36.38 15.04
C LYS A 14 60.38 -35.36 16.16
N TYR A 15 59.59 -34.28 16.23
CA TYR A 15 59.77 -33.20 17.19
C TYR A 15 58.80 -33.34 18.36
N ARG A 16 59.27 -33.03 19.57
CA ARG A 16 58.42 -32.93 20.76
C ARG A 16 57.73 -31.57 20.81
N ILE A 17 56.60 -31.52 21.49
CA ILE A 17 55.92 -30.26 21.80
C ILE A 17 56.85 -29.43 22.70
N THR A 18 57.07 -28.18 22.33
CA THR A 18 57.82 -27.21 23.13
C THR A 18 56.89 -26.11 23.61
N LYS A 19 57.12 -25.66 24.84
CA LYS A 19 56.34 -24.61 25.50
C LYS A 19 57.30 -23.61 26.15
N PRO A 20 56.85 -22.38 26.44
CA PRO A 20 57.67 -21.40 27.15
C PRO A 20 58.24 -21.98 28.44
N TRP A 21 59.47 -21.61 28.77
CA TRP A 21 60.12 -22.05 30.00
C TRP A 21 59.45 -21.43 31.22
N THR A 22 59.17 -22.25 32.23
CA THR A 22 58.65 -21.87 33.54
C THR A 22 59.39 -22.68 34.62
N THR A 23 59.53 -22.13 35.82
CA THR A 23 60.27 -22.77 36.93
C THR A 23 59.38 -23.61 37.84
N ASP A 24 58.08 -23.33 37.83
CA ASP A 24 57.07 -23.77 38.78
C ASP A 24 55.92 -24.54 38.13
N THR A 25 55.86 -24.58 36.80
CA THR A 25 54.83 -25.27 36.04
C THR A 25 55.40 -26.22 34.98
N GLN A 26 54.58 -27.16 34.54
CA GLN A 26 54.86 -28.05 33.42
C GLN A 26 53.59 -28.26 32.60
N PHE A 27 53.73 -28.67 31.35
CA PHE A 27 52.60 -28.93 30.46
C PHE A 27 52.39 -30.43 30.30
N ASP A 28 51.15 -30.88 30.50
CA ASP A 28 50.77 -32.29 30.34
C ASP A 28 49.38 -32.42 29.67
N ASP A 29 49.03 -33.63 29.25
CA ASP A 29 47.71 -33.94 28.71
C ASP A 29 46.70 -34.10 29.86
N LEU A 30 45.54 -33.45 29.72
CA LEU A 30 44.51 -33.43 30.76
C LEU A 30 43.97 -34.83 31.10
N LEU A 31 43.84 -35.71 30.10
CA LEU A 31 43.28 -37.04 30.27
C LEU A 31 44.33 -38.04 30.79
N LEU A 32 45.61 -37.81 30.52
CA LEU A 32 46.70 -38.64 31.05
C LEU A 32 47.09 -38.26 32.47
N SER A 33 47.09 -36.95 32.79
CA SER A 33 47.54 -36.45 34.09
C SER A 33 46.46 -36.46 35.18
N GLU A 34 45.18 -36.54 34.79
CA GLU A 34 44.01 -36.50 35.68
C GLU A 34 44.17 -35.51 36.85
N PRO A 35 44.47 -34.21 36.56
CA PRO A 35 44.90 -33.28 37.58
C PRO A 35 43.75 -32.96 38.54
N ALA A 36 44.04 -33.02 39.83
CA ALA A 36 43.17 -32.44 40.85
C ALA A 36 43.16 -30.91 40.72
N ARG A 37 42.13 -30.25 41.27
CA ARG A 37 42.02 -28.78 41.21
C ARG A 37 43.28 -28.07 41.73
N ASP A 38 43.89 -28.60 42.78
CA ASP A 38 45.08 -28.02 43.41
C ASP A 38 46.38 -28.23 42.65
N SER A 39 46.43 -29.20 41.71
CA SER A 39 47.61 -29.43 40.88
C SER A 39 47.62 -28.56 39.63
N LEU A 40 46.52 -27.87 39.30
CA LEU A 40 46.47 -26.90 38.21
C LEU A 40 47.24 -25.63 38.56
N ALA A 41 47.93 -25.06 37.56
CA ALA A 41 48.63 -23.79 37.72
C ALA A 41 47.62 -22.63 37.85
N LYS A 42 47.88 -21.68 38.76
CA LYS A 42 47.06 -20.47 38.96
C LYS A 42 47.78 -19.25 38.39
N PHE A 43 47.02 -18.29 37.87
CA PHE A 43 47.54 -17.00 37.39
C PHE A 43 46.56 -15.87 37.73
N THR A 44 47.03 -14.63 37.67
CA THR A 44 46.20 -13.44 37.85
C THR A 44 45.73 -12.92 36.50
N LYS A 45 44.41 -12.83 36.30
CA LYS A 45 43.75 -12.33 35.08
C LYS A 45 43.20 -10.91 35.30
N GLU A 46 43.45 -10.03 34.34
CA GLU A 46 42.84 -8.69 34.29
C GLU A 46 41.35 -8.78 33.90
N ALA A 47 40.47 -8.17 34.70
CA ALA A 47 39.01 -8.17 34.49
C ALA A 47 38.32 -6.85 34.05
N PRO A 48 38.98 -5.71 33.70
CA PRO A 48 38.24 -4.47 33.40
C PRO A 48 37.16 -4.55 32.30
N PRO A 49 37.35 -5.28 31.17
CA PRO A 49 36.29 -5.43 30.16
C PRO A 49 35.11 -6.26 30.69
N PHE A 50 35.41 -7.33 31.44
CA PHE A 50 34.41 -8.19 32.05
C PHE A 50 33.59 -7.46 33.12
N LEU A 51 34.22 -6.66 33.98
CA LEU A 51 33.53 -5.89 35.01
C LEU A 51 32.56 -4.86 34.43
N ARG A 52 32.90 -4.22 33.30
CA ARG A 52 31.97 -3.31 32.62
C ARG A 52 30.73 -4.03 32.09
N PHE A 53 30.94 -5.19 31.46
CA PHE A 53 29.85 -6.00 30.96
C PHE A 53 29.00 -6.59 32.09
N LEU A 54 29.65 -7.09 33.15
CA LEU A 54 28.96 -7.61 34.31
C LEU A 54 28.09 -6.54 34.98
N LYS A 55 28.60 -5.31 35.12
CA LYS A 55 27.82 -4.19 35.67
C LYS A 55 26.52 -3.99 34.89
N LEU A 56 26.62 -3.92 33.55
CA LEU A 56 25.47 -3.78 32.66
C LEU A 56 24.45 -4.91 32.90
N ILE A 57 24.90 -6.15 32.90
CA ILE A 57 24.02 -7.32 33.09
C ILE A 57 23.39 -7.33 34.48
N THR A 58 24.15 -7.04 35.54
CA THR A 58 23.63 -7.01 36.91
C THR A 58 22.66 -5.86 37.16
N ASP A 59 22.81 -4.73 36.45
CA ASP A 59 21.87 -3.60 36.50
C ASP A 59 20.56 -3.96 35.79
N VAL A 60 20.63 -4.68 34.65
CA VAL A 60 19.45 -5.19 33.92
C VAL A 60 18.72 -6.28 34.70
N GLU A 61 19.45 -7.21 35.31
CA GLU A 61 18.90 -8.34 36.08
C GLU A 61 18.60 -7.99 37.55
N ASN A 62 18.75 -6.72 37.94
CA ASN A 62 18.45 -6.19 39.27
C ASN A 62 19.18 -6.93 40.42
N ARG A 63 20.46 -7.22 40.23
CA ARG A 63 21.34 -7.89 41.21
C ARG A 63 22.68 -7.16 41.43
N PRO A 64 22.66 -5.87 41.79
CA PRO A 64 23.88 -5.05 41.95
C PRO A 64 24.81 -5.52 43.08
N ARG A 65 24.28 -6.27 44.07
CA ARG A 65 25.09 -6.85 45.16
C ARG A 65 26.14 -7.83 44.63
N ALA A 66 25.77 -8.66 43.66
CA ALA A 66 26.67 -9.62 43.04
C ALA A 66 27.84 -8.94 42.31
N PHE A 67 27.58 -7.80 41.65
CA PHE A 67 28.62 -6.98 41.03
C PHE A 67 29.59 -6.39 42.06
N ILE A 68 29.08 -5.77 43.12
CA ILE A 68 29.92 -5.11 44.13
C ILE A 68 30.86 -6.10 44.79
N GLU A 69 30.35 -7.29 45.12
CA GLU A 69 31.13 -8.34 45.75
C GLU A 69 32.19 -8.93 44.82
N PHE A 70 31.82 -9.14 43.55
CA PHE A 70 32.79 -9.58 42.55
C PHE A 70 33.89 -8.55 42.28
N ALA A 71 33.52 -7.28 42.18
CA ALA A 71 34.45 -6.18 41.94
C ALA A 71 35.48 -6.06 43.08
N LYS A 72 35.05 -6.26 44.35
CA LYS A 72 35.96 -6.32 45.50
C LYS A 72 36.90 -7.52 45.44
N ARG A 73 36.39 -8.71 45.08
CA ARG A 73 37.21 -9.93 44.92
C ARG A 73 38.27 -9.80 43.82
N CYS A 74 38.00 -8.99 42.80
CA CYS A 74 38.86 -8.81 41.62
C CYS A 74 39.71 -7.51 41.65
N GLU A 75 39.74 -6.78 42.77
CA GLU A 75 40.36 -5.45 42.86
C GLU A 75 41.86 -5.45 42.49
N ASN A 76 42.57 -6.55 42.80
CA ASN A 76 43.99 -6.75 42.47
C ASN A 76 44.21 -7.76 41.33
N GLY A 77 43.20 -7.93 40.47
CA GLY A 77 43.14 -8.97 39.45
C GLY A 77 42.59 -10.30 39.98
N LEU A 78 42.06 -11.11 39.07
CA LEU A 78 41.39 -12.36 39.38
C LEU A 78 42.39 -13.52 39.41
N VAL A 79 42.69 -14.05 40.59
CA VAL A 79 43.50 -15.28 40.72
C VAL A 79 42.64 -16.50 40.39
N VAL A 80 42.97 -17.22 39.31
CA VAL A 80 42.21 -18.36 38.82
C VAL A 80 43.12 -19.43 38.21
N GLU A 81 42.65 -20.67 38.16
CA GLU A 81 43.29 -21.77 37.44
C GLU A 81 43.39 -21.47 35.93
N LYS A 82 44.58 -21.62 35.37
CA LYS A 82 44.97 -21.03 34.07
C LYS A 82 44.30 -21.67 32.86
N ASP A 83 44.21 -22.99 32.84
CA ASP A 83 43.72 -23.75 31.69
C ASP A 83 42.30 -24.30 31.86
N VAL A 84 41.53 -23.70 32.76
CA VAL A 84 40.14 -24.08 32.99
C VAL A 84 39.22 -22.90 32.64
N PHE A 85 38.79 -22.90 31.38
CA PHE A 85 38.00 -21.85 30.75
C PHE A 85 37.13 -22.40 29.62
N ILE A 86 36.17 -21.60 29.17
CA ILE A 86 35.49 -21.77 27.88
C ILE A 86 35.86 -20.61 26.95
N THR A 87 35.88 -20.90 25.65
CA THR A 87 36.10 -19.88 24.63
C THR A 87 34.84 -19.08 24.37
N LYS A 88 34.98 -17.86 23.83
CA LYS A 88 33.83 -17.05 23.39
C LYS A 88 32.92 -17.81 22.42
N ASP A 89 33.47 -18.49 21.43
CA ASP A 89 32.69 -19.24 20.43
C ASP A 89 31.86 -20.36 21.05
N GLU A 90 32.44 -21.11 22.00
CA GLU A 90 31.73 -22.15 22.76
C GLU A 90 30.59 -21.57 23.59
N LEU A 91 30.83 -20.41 24.24
CA LEU A 91 29.81 -19.72 25.01
C LEU A 91 28.69 -19.17 24.11
N MET A 92 29.04 -18.55 22.99
CA MET A 92 28.07 -18.01 22.02
C MET A 92 27.18 -19.11 21.43
N LYS A 93 27.77 -20.28 21.10
CA LYS A 93 27.02 -21.45 20.65
C LYS A 93 26.03 -21.91 21.73
N CYS A 94 26.48 -21.99 22.99
CA CYS A 94 25.64 -22.37 24.12
C CYS A 94 24.47 -21.40 24.31
N ILE A 95 24.75 -20.10 24.30
CA ILE A 95 23.75 -19.01 24.44
C ILE A 95 22.70 -19.08 23.31
N TRP A 96 23.13 -19.32 22.06
CA TRP A 96 22.24 -19.46 20.92
C TRP A 96 21.33 -20.70 21.02
N GLU A 97 21.89 -21.86 21.33
CA GLU A 97 21.14 -23.12 21.47
C GLU A 97 20.12 -23.07 22.62
N ASN A 98 20.38 -22.24 23.66
CA ASN A 98 19.49 -22.06 24.80
C ASN A 98 18.52 -20.88 24.66
N GLY A 99 18.45 -20.23 23.50
CA GLY A 99 17.38 -19.29 23.18
C GLY A 99 17.55 -17.87 23.73
N TYR A 100 18.78 -17.44 24.02
CA TYR A 100 19.05 -16.03 24.31
C TYR A 100 18.76 -15.15 23.08
N SER A 101 18.39 -13.91 23.33
CA SER A 101 17.99 -12.98 22.27
C SER A 101 19.18 -12.54 21.41
N GLN A 102 18.90 -12.16 20.16
CA GLN A 102 19.93 -11.64 19.26
C GLN A 102 20.62 -10.38 19.82
N ASN A 103 19.91 -9.58 20.62
CA ASN A 103 20.45 -8.38 21.24
C ASN A 103 21.50 -8.72 22.30
N GLU A 104 21.23 -9.72 23.14
CA GLU A 104 22.18 -10.22 24.15
C GLU A 104 23.41 -10.82 23.46
N MET A 105 23.20 -11.66 22.44
CA MET A 105 24.29 -12.24 21.65
C MET A 105 25.20 -11.16 21.03
N ASN A 106 24.61 -10.13 20.41
CA ASN A 106 25.37 -9.01 19.86
C ASN A 106 26.15 -8.26 20.95
N ALA A 107 25.57 -8.08 22.15
CA ALA A 107 26.24 -7.44 23.26
C ALA A 107 27.48 -8.23 23.72
N PHE A 108 27.39 -9.56 23.81
CA PHE A 108 28.55 -10.43 24.06
C PHE A 108 29.59 -10.32 22.95
N GLU A 109 29.14 -10.20 21.69
CA GLU A 109 30.03 -10.11 20.55
C GLU A 109 30.86 -8.83 20.54
N PHE A 110 30.24 -7.68 20.85
CA PHE A 110 30.91 -6.38 20.91
C PHE A 110 31.73 -6.17 22.19
N ALA A 111 31.33 -6.76 23.32
CA ALA A 111 31.99 -6.54 24.61
C ALA A 111 33.32 -7.27 24.77
N PHE A 112 33.48 -8.43 24.13
CA PHE A 112 34.64 -9.31 24.32
C PHE A 112 35.36 -9.60 23.00
N PRO A 113 36.70 -9.62 22.98
CA PRO A 113 37.46 -10.03 21.79
C PRO A 113 37.26 -11.53 21.47
N ALA A 114 37.58 -11.93 20.25
CA ALA A 114 37.36 -13.30 19.78
C ALA A 114 38.17 -14.36 20.56
N ASP A 115 39.35 -13.99 21.03
CA ASP A 115 40.26 -14.85 21.80
C ASP A 115 40.01 -14.78 23.32
N TYR A 116 38.95 -14.10 23.77
CA TYR A 116 38.61 -14.02 25.18
C TYR A 116 38.27 -15.40 25.76
N LYS A 117 38.80 -15.68 26.94
CA LYS A 117 38.60 -16.93 27.69
C LYS A 117 37.81 -16.66 28.95
N PHE A 118 36.60 -17.17 29.04
CA PHE A 118 35.74 -17.03 30.22
C PHE A 118 36.06 -18.14 31.23
N HIS A 119 36.40 -17.76 32.46
CA HIS A 119 36.75 -18.71 33.52
C HIS A 119 35.57 -18.93 34.48
N TYR A 120 35.72 -19.87 35.40
CA TYR A 120 34.74 -20.27 36.42
C TYR A 120 35.18 -19.91 37.85
N PRO A 121 36.02 -18.89 38.08
CA PRO A 121 36.98 -18.77 39.20
C PRO A 121 36.59 -19.19 40.64
N GLY A 122 37.62 -19.68 41.36
CA GLY A 122 37.58 -20.34 42.67
C GLY A 122 38.10 -19.63 43.92
N GLU A 123 37.83 -20.23 45.09
CA GLU A 123 38.10 -19.79 46.47
C GLU A 123 39.56 -19.44 46.82
N LEU A 124 39.70 -18.56 47.83
CA LEU A 124 40.91 -18.39 48.64
C LEU A 124 40.56 -18.71 50.11
N PHE A 125 41.09 -19.81 50.65
CA PHE A 125 40.96 -20.19 52.06
C PHE A 125 41.75 -19.23 52.94
N PHE A 126 41.08 -18.64 53.94
CA PHE A 126 41.75 -18.10 55.12
C PHE A 126 42.25 -19.26 55.98
N ALA A 127 43.52 -19.22 56.36
CA ALA A 127 44.07 -20.07 57.41
C ALA A 127 43.42 -19.69 58.75
N CYS A 128 42.51 -20.52 59.26
CA CYS A 128 42.22 -20.55 60.68
C CYS A 128 43.27 -21.42 61.37
N THR A 129 43.94 -20.81 62.33
CA THR A 129 44.82 -21.44 63.32
C THR A 129 44.16 -22.63 64.00
N GLY A 130 44.98 -23.60 64.38
CA GLY A 130 44.59 -24.96 64.72
C GLY A 130 43.62 -25.11 65.89
N GLU A 131 42.95 -26.25 65.90
CA GLU A 131 42.78 -27.07 67.11
C GLU A 131 42.53 -28.52 66.71
N GLU A 132 43.05 -29.41 67.54
CA GLU A 132 43.18 -30.85 67.36
C GLU A 132 41.84 -31.60 67.41
N GLY A 133 41.77 -32.75 66.73
CA GLY A 133 40.64 -33.67 66.88
C GLY A 133 40.79 -34.95 66.06
N GLN A 134 41.40 -35.97 66.66
CA GLN A 134 41.51 -37.33 66.14
C GLN A 134 40.13 -38.02 65.98
N GLY A 135 40.01 -38.95 65.01
CA GLY A 135 39.25 -40.19 65.21
C GLY A 135 38.33 -40.69 64.09
N LEU A 136 38.76 -41.80 63.46
CA LEU A 136 37.97 -43.01 63.12
C LEU A 136 36.84 -42.96 62.06
N GLY A 137 37.10 -43.66 60.94
CA GLY A 137 36.43 -44.94 60.63
C GLY A 137 35.09 -44.98 59.86
N HIS A 138 35.12 -45.71 58.73
CA HIS A 138 34.08 -46.57 58.13
C HIS A 138 33.21 -46.12 56.93
N ARG A 139 33.09 -47.08 56.00
CA ARG A 139 32.36 -47.18 54.71
C ARG A 139 30.82 -47.29 54.83
N LYS A 140 30.11 -46.89 53.76
CA LYS A 140 29.04 -47.59 52.96
C LYS A 140 27.98 -46.57 52.49
N ALA A 141 27.72 -46.37 51.19
CA ALA A 141 26.94 -47.14 50.19
C ALA A 141 25.47 -46.65 50.06
N GLU A 142 25.08 -46.28 48.81
CA GLU A 142 23.72 -46.33 48.16
C GLU A 142 22.52 -45.66 48.89
N THR A 143 21.50 -45.00 48.31
CA THR A 143 20.73 -45.13 47.05
C THR A 143 19.66 -43.99 47.00
N ASP A 144 19.10 -43.75 45.81
CA ASP A 144 17.73 -43.26 45.49
C ASP A 144 17.34 -41.75 45.44
N ALA A 145 17.06 -41.33 44.20
CA ALA A 145 15.83 -40.72 43.65
C ALA A 145 15.29 -39.34 44.13
N ASP A 146 15.23 -38.42 43.15
CA ASP A 146 14.46 -37.14 43.06
C ASP A 146 12.92 -37.31 43.26
N PRO A 147 12.03 -36.26 43.29
CA PRO A 147 12.20 -34.82 42.99
C PRO A 147 11.43 -33.78 43.88
N PHE A 148 11.80 -32.49 43.70
CA PHE A 148 11.01 -31.24 43.85
C PHE A 148 10.46 -30.76 45.22
N LEU A 149 10.67 -29.44 45.40
CA LEU A 149 10.02 -28.43 46.25
C LEU A 149 10.58 -28.12 47.65
N SER A 150 11.01 -26.86 47.75
CA SER A 150 10.86 -25.97 48.92
C SER A 150 11.75 -26.24 50.15
N SER A 151 12.80 -25.43 50.30
CA SER A 151 12.81 -24.42 51.36
C SER A 151 14.00 -23.46 51.23
N ARG A 152 13.70 -22.16 51.27
CA ARG A 152 14.64 -21.10 51.64
C ARG A 152 15.11 -21.39 53.07
N ALA A 153 16.38 -21.68 53.24
CA ALA A 153 17.07 -21.57 54.53
C ALA A 153 18.31 -20.70 54.34
N SER A 154 18.38 -19.66 55.16
CA SER A 154 19.34 -18.57 55.14
C SER A 154 20.65 -18.92 55.87
N SER A 155 21.78 -18.58 55.21
CA SER A 155 23.14 -18.27 55.69
C SER A 155 24.27 -19.17 55.13
N PRO A 156 25.49 -18.66 54.85
CA PRO A 156 25.92 -17.29 54.57
C PRO A 156 26.63 -17.08 53.19
N VAL A 157 26.33 -15.93 52.55
CA VAL A 157 27.24 -14.97 51.87
C VAL A 157 28.41 -15.56 51.07
N CYS A 158 28.19 -15.94 49.81
CA CYS A 158 28.39 -15.17 48.57
C CYS A 158 29.81 -15.27 47.95
N ALA A 159 29.88 -15.97 46.82
CA ALA A 159 31.08 -16.21 46.02
C ALA A 159 30.79 -15.76 44.58
N ALA A 160 31.59 -14.86 44.01
CA ALA A 160 31.34 -14.29 42.69
C ALA A 160 32.51 -14.50 41.70
N VAL A 161 32.18 -14.75 40.42
CA VAL A 161 32.96 -15.57 39.48
C VAL A 161 32.61 -15.34 38.00
N GLU A 162 33.51 -15.22 37.00
CA GLU A 162 33.11 -14.81 35.62
C GLU A 162 31.84 -15.50 35.04
N LEU A 163 31.82 -16.80 34.78
CA LEU A 163 30.61 -17.48 34.27
C LEU A 163 29.50 -17.58 35.32
N ALA A 164 29.86 -17.89 36.56
CA ALA A 164 28.88 -18.19 37.61
C ALA A 164 28.16 -16.94 38.11
N VAL A 165 28.86 -15.80 38.20
CA VAL A 165 28.26 -14.47 38.45
C VAL A 165 27.57 -13.93 37.21
N LEU A 166 28.01 -14.26 35.99
CA LEU A 166 27.32 -13.77 34.81
C LEU A 166 25.95 -14.42 34.65
N PHE A 167 25.85 -15.73 34.93
CA PHE A 167 24.62 -16.52 34.74
C PHE A 167 23.92 -16.95 36.03
N ASP A 168 24.38 -16.49 37.19
CA ASP A 168 23.86 -16.86 38.53
C ASP A 168 23.85 -18.38 38.78
N LEU A 169 24.99 -19.03 38.52
CA LEU A 169 25.20 -20.47 38.63
C LEU A 169 26.19 -20.84 39.74
N PRO A 170 26.21 -22.10 40.22
CA PRO A 170 27.25 -22.59 41.14
C PRO A 170 28.64 -22.66 40.49
N GLU A 171 29.68 -22.30 41.25
CA GLU A 171 31.08 -22.36 40.77
C GLU A 171 31.50 -23.78 40.37
N GLU A 172 31.06 -24.79 41.13
CA GLU A 172 31.40 -26.19 40.91
C GLU A 172 30.87 -26.72 39.57
N ASP A 173 29.67 -26.30 39.17
CA ASP A 173 29.09 -26.68 37.88
C ASP A 173 29.79 -25.99 36.72
N CYS A 174 30.14 -24.71 36.89
CA CYS A 174 30.95 -23.98 35.92
C CYS A 174 32.35 -24.60 35.78
N TYR A 175 32.96 -25.06 36.88
CA TYR A 175 34.23 -25.80 36.87
C TYR A 175 34.12 -27.09 36.07
N LYS A 176 33.16 -27.95 36.43
CA LYS A 176 32.92 -29.22 35.74
C LYS A 176 32.63 -28.99 34.26
N TYR A 177 31.86 -27.96 33.92
CA TYR A 177 31.57 -27.59 32.54
C TYR A 177 32.84 -27.18 31.79
N CYS A 178 33.66 -26.28 32.35
CA CYS A 178 34.93 -25.88 31.74
C CYS A 178 35.86 -27.08 31.53
N ILE A 179 36.01 -27.96 32.53
CA ILE A 179 36.81 -29.19 32.41
C ILE A 179 36.27 -30.10 31.30
N ARG A 180 34.95 -30.31 31.22
CA ARG A 180 34.32 -31.10 30.15
C ARG A 180 34.56 -30.48 28.77
N GLN A 181 34.54 -29.15 28.65
CA GLN A 181 34.81 -28.44 27.39
C GLN A 181 36.28 -28.57 27.00
N ARG A 182 37.22 -28.39 27.94
CA ARG A 182 38.65 -28.62 27.69
C ARG A 182 38.93 -30.06 27.30
N ALA A 183 38.28 -31.03 27.95
CA ALA A 183 38.36 -32.43 27.60
C ALA A 183 37.70 -32.78 26.24
N LYS A 184 36.84 -31.92 25.66
CA LYS A 184 36.39 -32.08 24.25
C LYS A 184 37.53 -31.81 23.26
N THR A 185 38.55 -31.05 23.68
CA THR A 185 39.72 -30.64 22.89
C THR A 185 41.03 -31.05 23.61
N PRO A 186 41.25 -32.36 23.84
CA PRO A 186 42.38 -32.82 24.63
C PRO A 186 43.74 -32.58 23.96
N GLU A 187 43.76 -32.22 22.67
CA GLU A 187 45.01 -31.94 21.95
C GLU A 187 45.78 -30.73 22.50
N LYS A 188 45.12 -29.88 23.29
CA LYS A 188 45.74 -28.75 23.98
C LYS A 188 46.20 -29.20 25.37
N LEU A 189 47.52 -29.23 25.56
CA LEU A 189 48.13 -29.47 26.87
C LEU A 189 47.68 -28.42 27.89
N VAL A 190 47.54 -28.87 29.14
CA VAL A 190 47.19 -28.05 30.30
C VAL A 190 48.43 -27.82 31.16
N GLU A 191 48.51 -26.63 31.75
CA GLU A 191 49.60 -26.23 32.63
C GLU A 191 49.30 -26.65 34.08
N ILE A 192 50.12 -27.56 34.59
CA ILE A 192 50.06 -28.10 35.94
C ILE A 192 51.29 -27.67 36.74
N LYS A 193 51.20 -27.72 38.06
CA LYS A 193 52.34 -27.42 38.95
C LYS A 193 53.46 -28.43 38.72
N TYR A 194 54.70 -27.94 38.68
CA TYR A 194 55.87 -28.77 38.52
C TYR A 194 56.17 -29.53 39.82
N GLU A 195 56.18 -30.86 39.74
CA GLU A 195 56.64 -31.73 40.82
C GLU A 195 57.98 -32.38 40.46
N LYS A 196 58.91 -32.40 41.41
CA LYS A 196 60.18 -33.12 41.23
C LYS A 196 59.90 -34.63 41.06
N PRO A 197 60.65 -35.34 40.19
CA PRO A 197 60.51 -36.78 40.03
C PRO A 197 60.68 -37.51 41.36
N LYS A 198 59.76 -38.43 41.66
CA LYS A 198 59.77 -39.26 42.87
C LYS A 198 60.44 -40.60 42.58
N ASN A 199 60.95 -41.26 43.63
CA ASN A 199 61.50 -42.63 43.58
C ASN A 199 62.76 -42.87 42.74
N LEU A 200 63.54 -41.82 42.43
CA LEU A 200 64.74 -41.92 41.58
C LEU A 200 65.76 -42.98 42.03
N LEU A 201 66.01 -43.10 43.34
CA LEU A 201 66.98 -44.07 43.87
C LEU A 201 66.51 -45.53 43.67
N SER A 202 65.24 -45.80 43.96
CA SER A 202 64.64 -47.12 43.75
C SER A 202 64.59 -47.46 42.26
N SER A 203 64.18 -46.51 41.42
CA SER A 203 64.17 -46.68 39.96
C SER A 203 65.57 -46.96 39.42
N TYR A 204 66.60 -46.25 39.90
CA TYR A 204 67.99 -46.51 39.53
C TYR A 204 68.42 -47.92 39.91
N GLY A 205 68.13 -48.37 41.15
CA GLY A 205 68.45 -49.72 41.59
C GLY A 205 67.79 -50.80 40.74
N ILE A 206 66.52 -50.63 40.39
CA ILE A 206 65.79 -51.55 39.52
C ILE A 206 66.36 -51.55 38.09
N CYS A 207 66.64 -50.38 37.53
CA CYS A 207 67.25 -50.27 36.19
C CYS A 207 68.63 -50.93 36.15
N PHE A 208 69.46 -50.72 37.17
CA PHE A 208 70.77 -51.36 37.29
C PHE A 208 70.63 -52.88 37.34
N LEU A 209 69.74 -53.40 38.19
CA LEU A 209 69.50 -54.84 38.31
C LEU A 209 68.98 -55.44 36.99
N GLY A 210 68.06 -54.75 36.33
CA GLY A 210 67.48 -55.14 35.06
C GLY A 210 68.51 -55.18 33.93
N VAL A 211 69.39 -54.18 33.84
CA VAL A 211 70.48 -54.16 32.86
C VAL A 211 71.50 -55.25 33.16
N TRP A 212 71.88 -55.41 34.44
CA TRP A 212 72.84 -56.41 34.87
C TRP A 212 72.40 -57.82 34.46
N TYR A 213 71.17 -58.22 34.81
CA TYR A 213 70.66 -59.55 34.44
C TYR A 213 70.26 -59.65 32.95
N GLY A 214 69.73 -58.56 32.38
CA GLY A 214 69.23 -58.53 31.01
C GLY A 214 70.32 -58.54 29.93
N PHE A 215 71.50 -57.98 30.20
CA PHE A 215 72.61 -57.90 29.25
C PHE A 215 73.80 -58.81 29.57
N SER A 216 73.83 -59.46 30.75
CA SER A 216 74.82 -60.51 31.06
C SER A 216 74.48 -61.84 30.38
N ASN A 217 74.19 -61.79 29.07
CA ASN A 217 73.88 -62.94 28.22
C ASN A 217 74.30 -62.65 26.76
N GLN A 218 74.15 -63.63 25.88
CA GLN A 218 74.49 -63.51 24.45
C GLN A 218 73.23 -63.39 23.56
N VAL A 219 72.12 -62.85 24.07
CA VAL A 219 70.85 -62.79 23.31
C VAL A 219 70.96 -61.88 22.10
N LEU A 220 71.68 -60.76 22.19
CA LEU A 220 71.83 -59.79 21.09
C LEU A 220 72.91 -60.13 20.07
N SER A 221 73.71 -61.17 20.33
CA SER A 221 74.85 -61.60 19.51
C SER A 221 74.68 -63.01 18.94
N ASN A 222 73.55 -63.68 19.20
CA ASN A 222 73.32 -65.05 18.75
C ASN A 222 72.81 -65.13 17.30
N ALA A 223 72.90 -66.32 16.71
CA ALA A 223 72.46 -66.57 15.35
C ALA A 223 70.94 -66.31 15.15
N TRP A 224 70.12 -66.54 16.17
CA TRP A 224 68.67 -66.27 16.11
C TRP A 224 68.38 -64.77 15.95
N PHE A 225 69.11 -63.92 16.67
CA PHE A 225 68.97 -62.47 16.58
C PHE A 225 69.30 -61.98 15.17
N TYR A 226 70.44 -62.40 14.60
CA TYR A 226 70.84 -61.99 13.26
C TYR A 226 70.03 -62.63 12.13
N SER A 227 69.48 -63.84 12.33
CA SER A 227 68.76 -64.56 11.28
C SER A 227 67.24 -64.35 11.31
N LYS A 228 66.69 -64.00 12.49
CA LYS A 228 65.24 -63.86 12.70
C LYS A 228 64.90 -62.49 13.25
N THR A 229 65.37 -62.14 14.44
CA THR A 229 64.92 -60.92 15.13
C THR A 229 65.22 -59.66 14.32
N PHE A 230 66.46 -59.49 13.88
CA PHE A 230 66.88 -58.32 13.11
C PHE A 230 66.28 -58.30 11.70
N PRO A 231 66.33 -59.37 10.89
CA PRO A 231 65.74 -59.34 9.54
C PRO A 231 64.23 -59.11 9.56
N PHE A 232 63.47 -59.80 10.42
CA PHE A 232 62.02 -59.61 10.49
C PHE A 232 61.67 -58.22 11.01
N GLY A 233 62.32 -57.77 12.09
CA GLY A 233 62.10 -56.43 12.63
C GLY A 233 62.41 -55.31 11.64
N ALA A 234 63.55 -55.41 10.94
CA ALA A 234 63.97 -54.43 9.93
C ALA A 234 63.02 -54.43 8.72
N VAL A 235 62.61 -55.59 8.21
CA VAL A 235 61.66 -55.68 7.09
C VAL A 235 60.30 -55.12 7.47
N PHE A 236 59.76 -55.47 8.64
CA PHE A 236 58.50 -54.89 9.11
C PHE A 236 58.59 -53.38 9.27
N TYR A 237 59.68 -52.86 9.85
CA TYR A 237 59.88 -51.43 10.00
C TYR A 237 59.99 -50.71 8.64
N MET A 238 60.78 -51.25 7.69
CA MET A 238 60.92 -50.67 6.35
C MET A 238 59.60 -50.66 5.60
N LEU A 239 58.85 -51.77 5.60
CA LEU A 239 57.54 -51.85 4.95
C LEU A 239 56.52 -50.92 5.62
N ALA A 240 56.45 -50.90 6.95
CA ALA A 240 55.54 -50.03 7.68
C ALA A 240 55.89 -48.55 7.49
N SER A 241 57.16 -48.19 7.42
CA SER A 241 57.61 -46.82 7.15
C SER A 241 57.34 -46.39 5.71
N TYR A 242 57.56 -47.28 4.73
CA TYR A 242 57.35 -46.97 3.31
C TYR A 242 55.86 -46.89 2.95
N PHE A 243 55.05 -47.81 3.47
CA PHE A 243 53.59 -47.90 3.19
C PHE A 243 52.71 -47.33 4.30
N TYR A 244 53.26 -46.52 5.22
CA TYR A 244 52.55 -46.01 6.40
C TYR A 244 51.19 -45.41 6.04
N ARG A 245 51.17 -44.51 5.04
CA ARG A 245 49.95 -43.81 4.61
C ARG A 245 48.98 -44.77 3.91
N ASN A 246 49.46 -45.60 3.00
CA ASN A 246 48.63 -46.55 2.25
C ASN A 246 47.89 -47.52 3.18
N ILE A 247 48.58 -48.05 4.19
CA ILE A 247 47.96 -48.96 5.17
C ILE A 247 46.89 -48.21 5.98
N ARG A 248 47.18 -46.99 6.44
CA ARG A 248 46.22 -46.17 7.20
C ARG A 248 45.00 -45.78 6.39
N GLU A 249 45.19 -45.32 5.16
CA GLU A 249 44.11 -44.94 4.25
C GLU A 249 43.21 -46.13 3.90
N TYR A 250 43.80 -47.31 3.69
CA TYR A 250 43.04 -48.54 3.46
C TYR A 250 42.17 -48.91 4.67
N LEU A 251 42.74 -48.88 5.88
CA LEU A 251 42.01 -49.20 7.11
C LEU A 251 40.92 -48.17 7.44
N TRP A 252 41.17 -46.88 7.19
CA TRP A 252 40.20 -45.81 7.48
C TRP A 252 39.12 -45.66 6.42
N LYS A 253 39.25 -46.31 5.26
CA LYS A 253 38.29 -46.18 4.17
C LYS A 253 36.87 -46.53 4.59
N GLU A 254 36.70 -47.64 5.30
CA GLU A 254 35.39 -48.12 5.77
C GLU A 254 34.82 -47.21 6.87
N GLU A 255 35.63 -46.87 7.87
CA GLU A 255 35.25 -45.96 8.96
C GLU A 255 34.78 -44.60 8.41
N LYS A 256 35.53 -44.03 7.45
CA LYS A 256 35.19 -42.77 6.81
C LYS A 256 33.88 -42.86 6.02
N ALA A 257 33.70 -43.92 5.24
CA ALA A 257 32.47 -44.15 4.46
C ALA A 257 31.24 -44.33 5.36
N MET A 258 31.39 -45.01 6.51
CA MET A 258 30.31 -45.17 7.48
C MET A 258 29.91 -43.84 8.12
N ILE A 259 30.88 -43.00 8.51
CA ILE A 259 30.63 -41.69 9.11
C ILE A 259 29.94 -40.76 8.10
N GLU A 260 30.44 -40.70 6.87
CA GLU A 260 29.86 -39.89 5.80
C GLU A 260 28.44 -40.35 5.47
N GLY A 261 28.22 -41.65 5.27
CA GLY A 261 26.88 -42.18 5.02
C GLY A 261 25.91 -42.00 6.19
N ALA A 262 26.38 -42.04 7.43
CA ALA A 262 25.55 -41.75 8.60
C ALA A 262 25.17 -40.27 8.68
N LYS A 263 26.12 -39.38 8.40
CA LYS A 263 25.89 -37.94 8.35
C LYS A 263 24.88 -37.57 7.26
N ASP A 264 25.07 -38.08 6.04
CA ASP A 264 24.16 -37.79 4.92
C ASP A 264 22.73 -38.26 5.19
N ARG A 265 22.56 -39.44 5.80
CA ARG A 265 21.23 -39.94 6.20
C ARG A 265 20.59 -39.07 7.27
N LYS A 266 21.38 -38.60 8.23
CA LYS A 266 20.91 -37.69 9.28
C LYS A 266 20.46 -36.37 8.65
N ASP A 267 21.33 -35.73 7.88
CA ASP A 267 21.09 -34.41 7.27
C ASP A 267 19.87 -34.48 6.34
N THR A 268 19.80 -35.50 5.47
CA THR A 268 18.64 -35.73 4.58
C THR A 268 17.35 -35.97 5.37
N GLY A 269 17.42 -36.76 6.45
CA GLY A 269 16.26 -37.05 7.30
C GLY A 269 15.74 -35.80 8.02
N GLU A 270 16.63 -35.02 8.61
CA GLU A 270 16.29 -33.76 9.29
C GLU A 270 15.70 -32.74 8.31
N GLU A 271 16.27 -32.59 7.12
CA GLU A 271 15.75 -31.69 6.08
C GLU A 271 14.37 -32.11 5.58
N LEU A 272 14.15 -33.41 5.35
CA LEU A 272 12.86 -33.93 4.90
C LEU A 272 11.78 -33.71 5.96
N VAL A 273 12.07 -34.01 7.23
CA VAL A 273 11.12 -33.80 8.34
C VAL A 273 10.83 -32.31 8.49
N HIS A 274 11.86 -31.47 8.52
CA HIS A 274 11.70 -30.01 8.60
C HIS A 274 10.88 -29.46 7.44
N SER A 275 11.18 -29.86 6.19
CA SER A 275 10.42 -29.44 5.02
C SER A 275 8.96 -29.90 5.09
N GLN A 276 8.70 -31.10 5.59
CA GLN A 276 7.35 -31.64 5.67
C GLN A 276 6.53 -30.92 6.75
N LEU A 277 7.11 -30.68 7.93
CA LEU A 277 6.49 -29.88 8.97
C LEU A 277 6.20 -28.46 8.49
N LYS A 278 7.12 -27.86 7.71
CA LYS A 278 6.91 -26.54 7.12
C LYS A 278 5.75 -26.50 6.12
N LYS A 279 5.50 -27.57 5.37
CA LYS A 279 4.33 -27.67 4.47
C LYS A 279 3.02 -27.68 5.25
N TYR A 280 2.97 -28.42 6.36
CA TYR A 280 1.78 -28.55 7.21
C TYR A 280 1.62 -27.43 8.24
N ALA A 281 2.58 -26.52 8.36
CA ALA A 281 2.54 -25.42 9.31
C ALA A 281 1.28 -24.53 9.15
N ASN A 282 0.70 -24.48 7.95
CA ASN A 282 -0.48 -23.65 7.66
C ASN A 282 -1.82 -24.39 7.85
N ASP A 283 -1.84 -25.69 8.15
CA ASP A 283 -3.08 -26.47 8.22
C ASP A 283 -3.99 -25.98 9.37
N ALA A 284 -3.41 -25.43 10.43
CA ALA A 284 -4.14 -24.82 11.55
C ALA A 284 -5.00 -23.61 11.13
N ARG A 285 -4.66 -22.91 10.03
CA ARG A 285 -5.43 -21.75 9.53
C ARG A 285 -6.80 -22.13 9.00
N CYS A 286 -7.05 -23.40 8.70
CA CYS A 286 -8.38 -23.88 8.30
C CYS A 286 -9.44 -23.53 9.34
N LEU A 287 -9.11 -23.65 10.63
CA LEU A 287 -10.04 -23.30 11.71
C LEU A 287 -10.34 -21.80 11.74
N GLU A 288 -9.34 -20.96 11.49
CA GLU A 288 -9.52 -19.51 11.39
C GLU A 288 -10.51 -19.17 10.27
N TYR A 289 -10.35 -19.77 9.08
CA TYR A 289 -11.25 -19.54 7.94
C TYR A 289 -12.69 -20.01 8.20
N VAL A 290 -12.87 -21.16 8.87
CA VAL A 290 -14.22 -21.65 9.20
C VAL A 290 -14.88 -20.76 10.25
N SER A 291 -14.11 -20.23 11.20
CA SER A 291 -14.63 -19.32 12.23
C SER A 291 -15.04 -17.97 11.65
N SER A 292 -14.30 -17.44 10.67
CA SER A 292 -14.61 -16.15 10.04
C SER A 292 -15.79 -16.23 9.06
N PHE A 293 -16.07 -17.41 8.50
CA PHE A 293 -17.11 -17.59 7.47
C PHE A 293 -18.48 -17.00 7.86
N LYS A 294 -18.93 -17.19 9.10
CA LYS A 294 -20.23 -16.67 9.55
C LYS A 294 -20.26 -15.14 9.52
N ASP A 295 -19.21 -14.51 10.07
CA ASP A 295 -19.13 -13.06 10.19
C ASP A 295 -18.92 -12.42 8.80
N GLU A 296 -18.10 -13.04 7.95
CA GLU A 296 -17.89 -12.64 6.56
C GLU A 296 -19.18 -12.70 5.74
N VAL A 297 -19.94 -13.80 5.82
CA VAL A 297 -21.21 -13.92 5.08
C VAL A 297 -22.25 -12.92 5.62
N GLN A 298 -22.32 -12.71 6.93
CA GLN A 298 -23.25 -11.74 7.52
C GLN A 298 -22.94 -10.31 7.09
N GLN A 299 -21.65 -9.96 7.05
CA GLN A 299 -21.20 -8.68 6.51
C GLN A 299 -21.53 -8.57 5.02
N GLN A 300 -21.12 -9.55 4.21
CA GLN A 300 -21.36 -9.60 2.76
C GLN A 300 -22.84 -9.51 2.41
N LEU A 301 -23.75 -10.09 3.20
CA LEU A 301 -25.20 -9.96 2.97
C LEU A 301 -25.69 -8.53 3.15
N THR A 302 -25.21 -7.81 4.16
CA THR A 302 -25.56 -6.40 4.40
C THR A 302 -25.10 -5.53 3.24
N GLU A 303 -23.88 -5.79 2.83
CA GLU A 303 -23.17 -5.17 1.73
C GLU A 303 -23.85 -5.46 0.37
N TYR A 304 -24.27 -6.71 0.14
CA TYR A 304 -25.05 -7.13 -1.02
C TYR A 304 -26.41 -6.44 -1.07
N HIS A 305 -27.10 -6.27 0.06
CA HIS A 305 -28.36 -5.52 0.09
C HIS A 305 -28.16 -4.05 -0.32
N ILE A 306 -27.08 -3.40 0.12
CA ILE A 306 -26.74 -2.03 -0.28
C ILE A 306 -26.47 -1.97 -1.80
N ALA A 307 -25.70 -2.92 -2.32
CA ALA A 307 -25.40 -2.98 -3.75
C ALA A 307 -26.64 -3.26 -4.60
N LEU A 308 -27.57 -4.09 -4.11
CA LEU A 308 -28.83 -4.37 -4.80
C LEU A 308 -29.72 -3.13 -4.85
N LEU A 309 -29.80 -2.35 -3.76
CA LEU A 309 -30.48 -1.05 -3.75
C LEU A 309 -29.84 -0.04 -4.71
N GLU A 310 -28.51 -0.01 -4.75
CA GLU A 310 -27.77 0.85 -5.68
C GLU A 310 -27.99 0.45 -7.14
N GLN A 311 -28.02 -0.85 -7.43
CA GLN A 311 -28.34 -1.38 -8.75
C GLN A 311 -29.76 -0.99 -9.17
N MET A 312 -30.73 -1.08 -8.26
CA MET A 312 -32.11 -0.64 -8.51
C MET A 312 -32.15 0.86 -8.82
N ARG A 313 -31.41 1.68 -8.07
CA ARG A 313 -31.27 3.12 -8.32
C ARG A 313 -30.67 3.41 -9.69
N GLN A 314 -29.60 2.72 -10.07
CA GLN A 314 -28.95 2.89 -11.37
C GLN A 314 -29.89 2.54 -12.52
N ARG A 315 -30.58 1.39 -12.45
CA ARG A 315 -31.58 1.02 -13.47
C ARG A 315 -32.69 2.07 -13.60
N MET A 316 -33.14 2.64 -12.48
CA MET A 316 -34.13 3.73 -12.49
C MET A 316 -33.58 4.98 -13.19
N VAL A 317 -32.37 5.41 -12.85
CA VAL A 317 -31.71 6.58 -13.45
C VAL A 317 -31.47 6.37 -14.95
N GLU A 318 -30.95 5.22 -15.36
CA GLU A 318 -30.74 4.88 -16.77
C GLU A 318 -32.04 4.92 -17.56
N ARG A 319 -33.12 4.34 -17.01
CA ARG A 319 -34.43 4.34 -17.68
C ARG A 319 -34.99 5.76 -17.83
N ILE A 320 -34.92 6.58 -16.77
CA ILE A 320 -35.38 7.98 -16.81
C ILE A 320 -34.51 8.79 -17.79
N ALA A 321 -33.19 8.65 -17.75
CA ALA A 321 -32.28 9.35 -18.66
C ALA A 321 -32.55 8.99 -20.13
N SER A 322 -32.75 7.71 -20.42
CA SER A 322 -33.12 7.22 -21.76
C SER A 322 -34.44 7.84 -22.23
N LYS A 323 -35.45 7.90 -21.35
CA LYS A 323 -36.75 8.51 -21.67
C LYS A 323 -36.67 10.02 -21.87
N LEU A 324 -35.93 10.74 -21.04
CA LEU A 324 -35.71 12.18 -21.22
C LEU A 324 -34.96 12.48 -22.53
N THR A 325 -34.00 11.62 -22.90
CA THR A 325 -33.30 11.73 -24.19
C THR A 325 -34.27 11.52 -25.35
N ALA A 326 -35.16 10.52 -25.27
CA ALA A 326 -36.18 10.28 -26.28
C ALA A 326 -37.18 11.44 -26.40
N ILE A 327 -37.61 12.02 -25.27
CA ILE A 327 -38.46 13.21 -25.23
C ILE A 327 -37.76 14.40 -25.90
N GLN A 328 -36.50 14.66 -25.55
CA GLN A 328 -35.72 15.75 -26.14
C GLN A 328 -35.54 15.57 -27.66
N GLN A 329 -35.32 14.34 -28.12
CA GLN A 329 -35.22 14.03 -29.55
C GLN A 329 -36.55 14.27 -30.28
N ALA A 330 -37.67 13.85 -29.68
CA ALA A 330 -38.99 14.06 -30.24
C ALA A 330 -39.34 15.56 -30.31
N GLU A 331 -39.06 16.33 -29.25
CA GLU A 331 -39.25 17.79 -29.22
C GLU A 331 -38.43 18.49 -30.32
N LYS A 332 -37.16 18.13 -30.47
CA LYS A 332 -36.28 18.66 -31.53
C LYS A 332 -36.80 18.32 -32.93
N ALA A 333 -37.35 17.12 -33.11
CA ALA A 333 -37.96 16.71 -34.38
C ALA A 333 -39.24 17.52 -34.69
N ILE A 334 -40.07 17.79 -33.67
CA ILE A 334 -41.26 18.66 -33.81
C ILE A 334 -40.82 20.08 -34.20
N GLN A 335 -39.82 20.65 -33.52
CA GLN A 335 -39.32 21.99 -33.83
C GLN A 335 -38.76 22.08 -35.26
N GLY A 336 -37.96 21.10 -35.69
CA GLY A 336 -37.40 21.06 -37.05
C GLY A 336 -38.48 20.94 -38.12
N SER A 337 -39.44 20.04 -37.91
CA SER A 337 -40.61 19.86 -38.80
C SER A 337 -41.48 21.10 -38.87
N LEU A 338 -41.70 21.78 -37.73
CA LEU A 338 -42.48 23.02 -37.66
C LEU A 338 -41.81 24.14 -38.46
N GLN A 339 -40.49 24.31 -38.36
CA GLN A 339 -39.73 25.28 -39.15
C GLN A 339 -39.85 25.00 -40.65
N GLU A 340 -39.72 23.75 -41.06
CA GLU A 340 -39.87 23.33 -42.45
C GLU A 340 -41.27 23.64 -42.99
N VAL A 341 -42.31 23.31 -42.22
CA VAL A 341 -43.71 23.58 -42.58
C VAL A 341 -44.00 25.08 -42.64
N ILE A 342 -43.52 25.87 -41.68
CA ILE A 342 -43.66 27.34 -41.69
C ILE A 342 -43.05 27.91 -42.97
N VAL A 343 -41.83 27.52 -43.33
CA VAL A 343 -41.15 28.03 -44.53
C VAL A 343 -41.88 27.61 -45.80
N ARG A 344 -42.30 26.35 -45.92
CA ARG A 344 -43.03 25.85 -47.09
C ARG A 344 -44.37 26.59 -47.27
N GLU A 345 -45.12 26.77 -46.20
CA GLU A 345 -46.41 27.45 -46.23
C GLU A 345 -46.28 28.97 -46.50
N LEU A 346 -45.19 29.61 -46.04
CA LEU A 346 -44.86 30.99 -46.38
C LEU A 346 -44.56 31.15 -47.87
N VAL A 347 -43.78 30.24 -48.45
CA VAL A 347 -43.45 30.23 -49.89
C VAL A 347 -44.71 30.01 -50.73
N GLU A 348 -45.51 28.99 -50.43
CA GLU A 348 -46.76 28.73 -51.15
C GLU A 348 -47.76 29.88 -51.03
N SER A 349 -47.84 30.51 -49.85
CA SER A 349 -48.69 31.70 -49.66
C SER A 349 -48.21 32.88 -50.51
N PHE A 350 -46.90 33.10 -50.60
CA PHE A 350 -46.33 34.14 -51.44
C PHE A 350 -46.60 33.87 -52.92
N GLU A 351 -46.37 32.64 -53.40
CA GLU A 351 -46.64 32.25 -54.78
C GLU A 351 -48.12 32.46 -55.16
N ARG A 352 -49.06 32.08 -54.28
CA ARG A 352 -50.50 32.30 -54.50
C ARG A 352 -50.86 33.79 -54.51
N LYS A 353 -50.28 34.60 -53.62
CA LYS A 353 -50.50 36.06 -53.61
C LYS A 353 -49.88 36.75 -54.81
N LEU A 354 -48.69 36.34 -55.23
CA LEU A 354 -48.01 36.86 -56.41
C LEU A 354 -48.80 36.55 -57.69
N ALA A 355 -49.42 35.36 -57.79
CA ALA A 355 -50.26 34.99 -58.94
C ALA A 355 -51.58 35.79 -59.03
N THR A 356 -52.07 36.35 -57.92
CA THR A 356 -53.40 36.97 -57.83
C THR A 356 -53.40 38.49 -57.64
N ASP A 357 -52.34 39.08 -57.07
CA ASP A 357 -52.25 40.52 -56.80
C ASP A 357 -51.39 41.25 -57.85
N PRO A 358 -52.01 41.99 -58.80
CA PRO A 358 -51.28 42.72 -59.84
C PRO A 358 -50.40 43.85 -59.28
N LYS A 359 -50.66 44.38 -58.07
CA LYS A 359 -49.79 45.38 -57.44
C LYS A 359 -48.49 44.76 -56.93
N LEU A 360 -48.55 43.53 -56.43
CA LEU A 360 -47.38 42.81 -55.95
C LEU A 360 -46.45 42.43 -57.11
N GLN A 361 -47.03 42.08 -58.27
CA GLN A 361 -46.29 41.80 -59.51
C GLN A 361 -45.54 43.03 -60.02
N ASP A 362 -46.18 44.20 -60.01
CA ASP A 362 -45.57 45.47 -60.43
C ASP A 362 -44.45 45.92 -59.46
N LEU A 363 -44.65 45.73 -58.15
CA LEU A 363 -43.63 45.96 -57.13
C LEU A 363 -42.42 45.01 -57.28
N ALA A 364 -42.66 43.74 -57.59
CA ALA A 364 -41.59 42.76 -57.85
C ALA A 364 -40.81 43.11 -59.12
N LEU A 365 -41.50 43.57 -60.17
CA LEU A 365 -40.86 44.03 -61.41
C LEU A 365 -40.01 45.27 -61.16
N LYS A 366 -40.51 46.23 -60.38
CA LYS A 366 -39.78 47.44 -60.00
C LYS A 366 -38.54 47.13 -59.16
N ALA A 367 -38.65 46.25 -58.18
CA ALA A 367 -37.52 45.80 -57.37
C ALA A 367 -36.45 45.09 -58.21
N ALA A 368 -36.84 44.32 -59.23
CA ALA A 368 -35.92 43.68 -60.16
C ALA A 368 -35.19 44.70 -61.07
N ILE A 369 -35.90 45.73 -61.56
CA ILE A 369 -35.30 46.80 -62.36
C ILE A 369 -34.26 47.58 -61.55
N GLU A 370 -34.59 47.93 -60.30
CA GLU A 370 -33.68 48.63 -59.38
C GLU A 370 -32.45 47.77 -59.02
N GLY A 371 -32.64 46.47 -58.80
CA GLY A 371 -31.55 45.53 -58.53
C GLY A 371 -30.59 45.33 -59.71
N ILE A 372 -31.10 45.38 -60.96
CA ILE A 372 -30.26 45.31 -62.17
C ILE A 372 -29.46 46.61 -62.36
N ALA A 373 -29.98 47.75 -61.90
CA ALA A 373 -29.29 49.03 -61.94
C ALA A 373 -28.14 49.16 -60.92
N GLY A 374 -27.94 48.16 -60.04
CA GLY A 374 -26.91 48.14 -59.01
C GLY A 374 -27.26 48.95 -57.75
N GLU A 375 -28.50 49.42 -57.65
CA GLU A 375 -29.04 50.09 -56.47
C GLU A 375 -29.72 49.08 -55.55
N ALA A 376 -29.70 49.31 -54.23
CA ALA A 376 -30.48 48.48 -53.32
C ALA A 376 -31.98 48.71 -53.59
N PRO A 377 -32.79 47.65 -53.81
CA PRO A 377 -34.19 47.81 -54.17
C PRO A 377 -34.93 48.60 -53.09
N SER A 378 -35.70 49.61 -53.51
CA SER A 378 -36.43 50.51 -52.62
C SER A 378 -37.56 49.82 -51.84
N VAL A 379 -38.02 48.66 -52.32
CA VAL A 379 -39.02 47.82 -51.68
C VAL A 379 -38.67 46.34 -51.91
N ASP A 380 -38.54 45.55 -50.84
CA ASP A 380 -38.43 44.08 -50.90
C ASP A 380 -39.82 43.44 -50.66
N PRO A 381 -40.56 43.08 -51.72
CA PRO A 381 -41.90 42.50 -51.58
C PRO A 381 -41.88 41.09 -50.98
N VAL A 382 -40.79 40.33 -51.13
CA VAL A 382 -40.65 38.97 -50.59
C VAL A 382 -40.39 39.05 -49.09
N GLY A 383 -39.36 39.80 -48.68
CA GLY A 383 -39.03 40.01 -47.28
C GLY A 383 -40.16 40.69 -46.51
N ALA A 384 -40.86 41.65 -47.11
CA ALA A 384 -42.02 42.29 -46.47
C ALA A 384 -43.17 41.29 -46.22
N HIS A 385 -43.45 40.39 -47.17
CA HIS A 385 -44.48 39.36 -46.99
C HIS A 385 -44.10 38.35 -45.89
N PHE A 386 -42.86 37.88 -45.91
CA PHE A 386 -42.35 36.93 -44.92
C PHE A 386 -42.33 37.53 -43.51
N MET A 387 -41.84 38.77 -43.36
CA MET A 387 -41.80 39.46 -42.07
C MET A 387 -43.19 39.76 -41.53
N ALA A 388 -44.16 40.11 -42.38
CA ALA A 388 -45.54 40.33 -41.96
C ALA A 388 -46.19 39.04 -41.46
N ALA A 389 -46.03 37.94 -42.21
CA ALA A 389 -46.58 36.65 -41.84
C ALA A 389 -45.92 36.05 -40.59
N LEU A 390 -44.60 36.22 -40.41
CA LEU A 390 -43.90 35.82 -39.19
C LEU A 390 -44.36 36.63 -37.96
N LYS A 391 -44.63 37.93 -38.11
CA LYS A 391 -45.20 38.77 -37.03
C LYS A 391 -46.63 38.38 -36.65
N GLU A 392 -47.41 37.88 -37.60
CA GLU A 392 -48.74 37.34 -37.33
C GLU A 392 -48.66 35.99 -36.61
N LEU A 393 -47.74 35.11 -37.02
CA LEU A 393 -47.46 33.83 -36.35
C LEU A 393 -46.93 34.03 -34.91
N GLU A 394 -46.06 35.01 -34.68
CA GLU A 394 -45.51 35.33 -33.35
C GLU A 394 -46.59 35.76 -32.34
N LYS A 395 -47.69 36.36 -32.83
CA LYS A 395 -48.80 36.84 -31.99
C LYS A 395 -49.94 35.85 -31.86
N ALA A 396 -49.91 34.75 -32.62
CA ALA A 396 -50.97 33.76 -32.61
C ALA A 396 -50.82 32.79 -31.44
N ASP A 397 -51.90 32.59 -30.69
CA ASP A 397 -51.98 31.51 -29.72
C ASP A 397 -52.29 30.20 -30.49
N ILE A 398 -51.27 29.36 -30.67
CA ILE A 398 -51.31 28.16 -31.50
C ILE A 398 -52.18 27.05 -30.85
N ALA A 399 -52.59 27.26 -29.59
CA ALA A 399 -53.32 26.28 -28.77
C ALA A 399 -54.82 26.14 -29.08
N GLU A 400 -55.46 27.06 -29.82
CA GLU A 400 -56.90 26.94 -30.12
C GLU A 400 -57.19 26.04 -31.35
N PRO A 401 -58.10 25.05 -31.24
CA PRO A 401 -58.42 24.14 -32.33
C PRO A 401 -59.26 24.85 -33.39
N LYS A 402 -58.76 24.88 -34.64
CA LYS A 402 -59.55 25.34 -35.80
C LYS A 402 -59.58 24.29 -36.91
N PRO A 403 -60.72 24.09 -37.59
CA PRO A 403 -60.87 23.03 -38.58
C PRO A 403 -60.07 23.31 -39.85
N THR A 404 -59.66 22.20 -40.45
CA THR A 404 -58.75 21.98 -41.57
C THR A 404 -58.93 22.83 -42.83
N GLY A 405 -57.79 23.22 -43.41
CA GLY A 405 -57.51 23.03 -44.84
C GLY A 405 -57.55 24.25 -45.78
N SER A 406 -58.17 25.37 -45.41
CA SER A 406 -58.33 26.52 -46.32
C SER A 406 -58.31 27.89 -45.63
N GLY A 407 -57.49 28.00 -44.57
CA GLY A 407 -57.39 29.19 -43.73
C GLY A 407 -56.17 30.06 -43.99
N SER A 408 -55.91 31.01 -43.07
CA SER A 408 -54.68 31.79 -42.99
C SER A 408 -53.42 30.91 -42.77
N ILE A 409 -52.22 31.46 -42.96
CA ILE A 409 -50.95 30.73 -42.73
C ILE A 409 -50.89 30.18 -41.29
N VAL A 410 -51.37 30.97 -40.33
CA VAL A 410 -51.45 30.59 -38.92
C VAL A 410 -52.27 29.31 -38.72
N GLU A 411 -53.44 29.21 -39.34
CA GLU A 411 -54.34 28.06 -39.16
C GLU A 411 -53.76 26.75 -39.72
N ARG A 412 -53.00 26.82 -40.82
CA ARG A 412 -52.34 25.64 -41.41
C ARG A 412 -51.15 25.17 -40.57
N VAL A 413 -50.36 26.10 -40.04
CA VAL A 413 -49.22 25.78 -39.16
C VAL A 413 -49.72 25.25 -37.81
N SER A 414 -50.77 25.84 -37.23
CA SER A 414 -51.33 25.38 -35.95
C SER A 414 -51.92 23.98 -36.03
N ALA A 415 -52.59 23.63 -37.13
CA ALA A 415 -53.14 22.28 -37.30
C ALA A 415 -52.04 21.20 -37.32
N VAL A 416 -50.91 21.49 -37.96
CA VAL A 416 -49.76 20.56 -38.00
C VAL A 416 -49.07 20.47 -36.63
N PHE A 417 -48.94 21.59 -35.93
CA PHE A 417 -48.39 21.62 -34.56
C PHE A 417 -49.23 20.76 -33.61
N GLN A 418 -50.56 20.95 -33.60
CA GLN A 418 -51.47 20.20 -32.73
C GLN A 418 -51.47 18.70 -33.02
N LEU A 419 -51.41 18.30 -34.29
CA LEU A 419 -51.30 16.88 -34.65
C LEU A 419 -50.02 16.26 -34.08
N ARG A 420 -48.88 16.96 -34.20
CA ARG A 420 -47.58 16.48 -33.69
C ARG A 420 -47.49 16.50 -32.18
N GLU A 421 -48.06 17.51 -31.53
CA GLU A 421 -48.18 17.57 -30.08
C GLU A 421 -49.05 16.43 -29.54
N HIS A 422 -50.14 16.09 -30.24
CA HIS A 422 -50.98 14.96 -29.87
C HIS A 422 -50.25 13.61 -30.01
N GLU A 423 -49.54 13.38 -31.11
CA GLU A 423 -48.69 12.19 -31.30
C GLU A 423 -47.60 12.06 -30.23
N PHE A 424 -46.99 13.19 -29.85
CA PHE A 424 -46.00 13.27 -28.78
C PHE A 424 -46.60 12.91 -27.42
N LEU A 425 -47.72 13.54 -27.06
CA LEU A 425 -48.40 13.25 -25.79
C LEU A 425 -48.85 11.80 -25.72
N GLN A 426 -49.41 11.22 -26.79
CA GLN A 426 -49.77 9.80 -26.81
C GLN A 426 -48.58 8.86 -26.59
N SER A 427 -47.40 9.22 -27.10
CA SER A 427 -46.20 8.39 -27.04
C SER A 427 -45.50 8.41 -25.67
N PHE A 428 -45.64 9.51 -24.91
CA PHE A 428 -44.89 9.73 -23.67
C PHE A 428 -45.78 9.92 -22.43
N THR A 429 -47.10 10.03 -22.58
CA THR A 429 -48.05 10.19 -21.46
C THR A 429 -49.10 9.09 -21.42
N VAL A 430 -49.85 9.04 -20.33
CA VAL A 430 -50.96 8.09 -20.16
C VAL A 430 -52.19 8.64 -20.88
N SER A 431 -52.82 7.80 -21.72
CA SER A 431 -54.04 8.23 -22.39
C SER A 431 -55.20 8.33 -21.39
N PRO A 432 -56.15 9.27 -21.59
CA PRO A 432 -57.35 9.36 -20.76
C PRO A 432 -58.19 8.06 -20.79
N GLU A 433 -58.12 7.30 -21.88
CA GLU A 433 -58.80 6.02 -22.05
C GLU A 433 -58.19 4.92 -21.17
N GLU A 434 -56.87 4.77 -21.16
CA GLU A 434 -56.17 3.80 -20.28
C GLU A 434 -56.34 4.17 -18.80
N ALA A 435 -56.31 5.45 -18.46
CA ALA A 435 -56.56 5.91 -17.09
C ALA A 435 -57.98 5.54 -16.64
N ASN A 436 -58.97 5.65 -17.53
CA ASN A 436 -60.34 5.22 -17.26
C ASN A 436 -60.49 3.69 -17.19
N GLU A 437 -59.79 2.92 -18.03
CA GLU A 437 -59.76 1.45 -17.97
C GLU A 437 -59.17 0.96 -16.63
N VAL A 438 -58.06 1.56 -16.19
CA VAL A 438 -57.45 1.27 -14.88
C VAL A 438 -58.42 1.61 -13.75
N LYS A 439 -59.09 2.77 -13.81
CA LYS A 439 -60.08 3.20 -12.81
C LYS A 439 -61.28 2.25 -12.73
N GLN A 440 -61.74 1.71 -13.85
CA GLN A 440 -62.81 0.71 -13.89
C GLN A 440 -62.39 -0.64 -13.29
N LEU A 441 -61.19 -1.13 -13.63
CA LEU A 441 -60.66 -2.39 -13.11
C LEU A 441 -60.38 -2.31 -11.60
N VAL A 442 -59.75 -1.22 -11.15
CA VAL A 442 -59.48 -0.93 -9.73
C VAL A 442 -60.77 -0.73 -8.94
N GLY A 443 -61.80 -0.16 -9.57
CA GLY A 443 -63.13 0.02 -8.98
C GLY A 443 -63.80 -1.29 -8.55
N LYS A 444 -63.53 -2.42 -9.24
CA LYS A 444 -64.04 -3.75 -8.87
C LYS A 444 -63.43 -4.30 -7.58
N CYS A 445 -62.29 -3.76 -7.15
CA CYS A 445 -61.49 -4.24 -6.01
C CYS A 445 -61.54 -3.31 -4.80
N LYS A 446 -62.18 -2.15 -4.96
CA LYS A 446 -62.19 -1.10 -3.95
C LYS A 446 -63.24 -1.41 -2.88
N SER A 447 -62.82 -1.53 -1.63
CA SER A 447 -63.67 -1.76 -0.48
C SER A 447 -63.38 -0.68 0.58
N GLY A 448 -63.97 0.50 0.40
CA GLY A 448 -63.63 1.70 1.17
C GLY A 448 -62.27 2.28 0.74
N ASP A 449 -61.36 2.55 1.69
CA ASP A 449 -59.98 3.03 1.46
C ASP A 449 -58.95 1.91 1.19
N LYS A 450 -59.40 0.65 1.19
CA LYS A 450 -58.55 -0.53 0.97
C LYS A 450 -58.88 -1.19 -0.37
N TYR A 451 -57.83 -1.65 -1.05
CA TYR A 451 -57.94 -2.41 -2.28
C TYR A 451 -57.72 -3.90 -1.97
N ASP A 452 -58.65 -4.74 -2.41
CA ASP A 452 -58.58 -6.19 -2.26
C ASP A 452 -58.52 -6.84 -3.65
N PHE A 453 -57.31 -7.15 -4.10
CA PHE A 453 -57.03 -7.69 -5.42
C PHE A 453 -57.39 -9.18 -5.58
N SER A 454 -57.72 -9.87 -4.48
CA SER A 454 -58.19 -11.27 -4.53
C SER A 454 -59.57 -11.43 -5.18
N LYS A 455 -60.32 -10.33 -5.31
CA LYS A 455 -61.66 -10.26 -5.91
C LYS A 455 -61.64 -10.12 -7.44
N LEU A 456 -60.46 -9.93 -8.05
CA LEU A 456 -60.31 -9.89 -9.51
C LEU A 456 -60.35 -11.29 -10.09
N SER A 457 -60.94 -11.41 -11.28
CA SER A 457 -60.73 -12.61 -12.10
C SER A 457 -59.26 -12.68 -12.53
N GLU A 458 -58.74 -13.89 -12.76
CA GLU A 458 -57.35 -14.10 -13.18
C GLU A 458 -57.01 -13.32 -14.46
N LYS A 459 -57.99 -13.20 -15.38
CA LYS A 459 -57.90 -12.41 -16.61
C LYS A 459 -57.84 -10.90 -16.34
N ASP A 460 -58.67 -10.38 -15.43
CA ASP A 460 -58.69 -8.95 -15.09
C ASP A 460 -57.42 -8.56 -14.31
N ALA A 461 -56.91 -9.45 -13.44
CA ALA A 461 -55.66 -9.24 -12.71
C ALA A 461 -54.44 -9.20 -13.65
N ALA A 462 -54.35 -10.15 -14.60
CA ALA A 462 -53.30 -10.14 -15.62
C ALA A 462 -53.37 -8.90 -16.52
N ARG A 463 -54.59 -8.43 -16.86
CA ARG A 463 -54.79 -7.20 -17.63
C ARG A 463 -54.35 -5.96 -16.86
N LEU A 464 -54.64 -5.88 -15.56
CA LEU A 464 -54.20 -4.77 -14.71
C LEU A 464 -52.67 -4.74 -14.56
N ASP A 465 -52.03 -5.89 -14.38
CA ASP A 465 -50.56 -6.01 -14.34
C ASP A 465 -49.93 -5.59 -15.69
N ALA A 466 -50.53 -5.99 -16.82
CA ALA A 466 -50.06 -5.60 -18.15
C ALA A 466 -50.24 -4.09 -18.42
N LEU A 467 -51.36 -3.49 -18.01
CA LEU A 467 -51.59 -2.04 -18.11
C LEU A 467 -50.59 -1.26 -17.25
N GLN A 468 -50.33 -1.73 -16.02
CA GLN A 468 -49.33 -1.13 -15.15
C GLN A 468 -47.95 -1.15 -15.79
N LEU A 469 -47.52 -2.30 -16.33
CA LEU A 469 -46.24 -2.43 -17.03
C LEU A 469 -46.15 -1.49 -18.23
N SER A 470 -47.18 -1.45 -19.08
CA SER A 470 -47.24 -0.57 -20.25
C SER A 470 -47.13 0.91 -19.87
N ILE A 471 -47.90 1.34 -18.86
CA ILE A 471 -47.91 2.73 -18.38
C ILE A 471 -46.56 3.12 -17.76
N LEU A 472 -46.02 2.29 -16.87
CA LEU A 472 -44.73 2.55 -16.23
C LEU A 472 -43.59 2.55 -17.25
N ASP A 473 -43.61 1.63 -18.23
CA ASP A 473 -42.60 1.59 -19.29
C ASP A 473 -42.68 2.79 -20.23
N ARG A 474 -43.89 3.26 -20.54
CA ARG A 474 -44.10 4.46 -21.38
C ARG A 474 -43.57 5.72 -20.70
N VAL A 475 -44.00 5.94 -19.44
CA VAL A 475 -43.62 7.11 -18.64
C VAL A 475 -42.15 7.05 -18.19
N GLY A 476 -41.56 5.85 -18.08
CA GLY A 476 -40.16 5.67 -17.73
C GLY A 476 -39.88 5.25 -16.29
N TYR A 477 -40.91 4.84 -15.55
CA TYR A 477 -40.76 4.31 -14.21
C TYR A 477 -40.28 2.85 -14.21
N THR A 478 -39.52 2.49 -13.16
CA THR A 478 -39.08 1.11 -12.90
C THR A 478 -39.77 0.57 -11.66
N THR A 479 -40.24 -0.68 -11.71
CA THR A 479 -40.77 -1.40 -10.55
C THR A 479 -40.14 -2.79 -10.47
N ILE A 480 -40.07 -3.34 -9.26
CA ILE A 480 -39.62 -4.73 -9.02
C ILE A 480 -40.77 -5.69 -9.31
N MET A 481 -40.46 -6.83 -9.90
CA MET A 481 -41.41 -7.91 -10.13
C MET A 481 -41.16 -9.08 -9.18
N GLU A 482 -42.22 -9.80 -8.84
CA GLU A 482 -42.15 -10.94 -7.93
C GLU A 482 -41.27 -12.07 -8.48
N ASP A 483 -41.15 -12.15 -9.80
CA ASP A 483 -40.38 -13.17 -10.52
C ASP A 483 -38.86 -12.92 -10.47
N ASP A 484 -38.43 -11.71 -10.07
CA ASP A 484 -37.01 -11.37 -9.93
C ASP A 484 -36.35 -12.16 -8.78
N VAL A 485 -37.13 -12.66 -7.81
CA VAL A 485 -36.63 -13.43 -6.65
C VAL A 485 -36.90 -14.92 -6.82
N LYS A 486 -35.84 -15.73 -6.77
CA LYS A 486 -35.88 -17.19 -7.00
C LYS A 486 -35.89 -17.98 -5.69
N PRO A 487 -36.60 -19.11 -5.62
CA PRO A 487 -36.56 -20.02 -4.47
C PRO A 487 -35.25 -20.80 -4.39
N LEU A 488 -34.92 -21.28 -3.20
CA LEU A 488 -33.74 -22.12 -2.94
C LEU A 488 -34.02 -23.60 -3.23
N LYS A 489 -32.96 -24.33 -3.60
CA LYS A 489 -32.98 -25.79 -3.79
C LYS A 489 -32.05 -26.44 -2.78
N ALA A 490 -32.50 -27.51 -2.11
CA ALA A 490 -31.68 -28.25 -1.16
C ALA A 490 -30.62 -29.09 -1.91
N VAL A 491 -29.39 -29.10 -1.39
CA VAL A 491 -28.25 -29.88 -1.93
C VAL A 491 -28.04 -31.18 -1.14
N GLY A 492 -28.53 -31.26 0.10
CA GLY A 492 -28.46 -32.45 0.94
C GLY A 492 -29.50 -32.42 2.07
N PRO A 493 -29.68 -33.56 2.76
CA PRO A 493 -30.80 -33.78 3.67
C PRO A 493 -30.78 -32.89 4.92
N SER A 494 -29.59 -32.46 5.37
CA SER A 494 -29.45 -31.58 6.54
C SER A 494 -29.94 -30.14 6.30
N GLY A 495 -30.08 -29.71 5.04
CA GLY A 495 -30.51 -28.36 4.68
C GLY A 495 -32.00 -28.25 4.31
N GLU A 496 -32.73 -29.36 4.19
CA GLU A 496 -34.09 -29.39 3.64
C GLU A 496 -35.07 -28.56 4.47
N ALA A 497 -35.07 -28.72 5.79
CA ALA A 497 -35.98 -27.99 6.68
C ALA A 497 -35.77 -26.46 6.62
N LEU A 498 -34.53 -26.00 6.48
CA LEU A 498 -34.21 -24.58 6.33
C LEU A 498 -34.68 -24.05 4.98
N VAL A 499 -34.43 -24.80 3.90
CA VAL A 499 -34.85 -24.42 2.54
C VAL A 499 -36.36 -24.33 2.43
N GLU A 500 -37.10 -25.27 3.03
CA GLU A 500 -38.56 -25.24 3.06
C GLU A 500 -39.08 -24.01 3.81
N HIS A 501 -38.53 -23.71 4.99
CA HIS A 501 -38.89 -22.52 5.76
C HIS A 501 -38.67 -21.22 4.97
N VAL A 502 -37.52 -21.08 4.30
CA VAL A 502 -37.17 -19.90 3.50
C VAL A 502 -38.10 -19.76 2.29
N ASN A 503 -38.40 -20.85 1.58
CA ASN A 503 -39.29 -20.81 0.42
C ASN A 503 -40.73 -20.44 0.80
N ASN A 504 -41.21 -20.89 1.96
CA ASN A 504 -42.53 -20.51 2.48
C ASN A 504 -42.58 -19.01 2.84
N GLN A 505 -41.54 -18.47 3.49
CA GLN A 505 -41.43 -17.03 3.76
C GLN A 505 -41.37 -16.20 2.47
N LEU A 506 -40.63 -16.68 1.46
CA LEU A 506 -40.52 -16.03 0.16
C LEU A 506 -41.89 -15.92 -0.55
N ALA A 507 -42.70 -16.98 -0.51
CA ALA A 507 -44.04 -16.98 -1.11
C ALA A 507 -44.94 -15.91 -0.48
N MET A 508 -44.93 -15.79 0.86
CA MET A 508 -45.68 -14.75 1.57
C MET A 508 -45.19 -13.34 1.22
N ALA A 509 -43.88 -13.15 1.11
CA ALA A 509 -43.28 -11.87 0.75
C ALA A 509 -43.65 -11.43 -0.68
N LYS A 510 -43.62 -12.35 -1.66
CA LYS A 510 -44.06 -12.07 -3.05
C LYS A 510 -45.48 -11.53 -3.10
N GLN A 511 -46.41 -12.21 -2.41
CA GLN A 511 -47.81 -11.78 -2.35
C GLN A 511 -47.97 -10.39 -1.71
N LYS A 512 -47.20 -10.09 -0.66
CA LYS A 512 -47.21 -8.77 0.00
C LYS A 512 -46.69 -7.66 -0.92
N ILE A 513 -45.60 -7.91 -1.66
CA ILE A 513 -45.02 -6.97 -2.62
C ILE A 513 -46.03 -6.67 -3.73
N ARG A 514 -46.67 -7.69 -4.30
CA ARG A 514 -47.71 -7.53 -5.34
C ARG A 514 -48.81 -6.57 -4.91
N ASN A 515 -49.37 -6.84 -3.72
CA ASN A 515 -50.49 -6.08 -3.19
C ASN A 515 -50.11 -4.62 -2.92
N ALA A 516 -48.90 -4.36 -2.39
CA ALA A 516 -48.41 -3.00 -2.14
C ALA A 516 -48.17 -2.23 -3.46
N ARG A 517 -47.58 -2.89 -4.46
CA ARG A 517 -47.34 -2.32 -5.80
C ARG A 517 -48.64 -1.89 -6.46
N LEU A 518 -49.63 -2.78 -6.51
CA LEU A 518 -50.92 -2.51 -7.14
C LEU A 518 -51.75 -1.47 -6.36
N THR A 519 -51.66 -1.46 -5.03
CA THR A 519 -52.29 -0.44 -4.19
C THR A 519 -51.74 0.96 -4.47
N SER A 520 -50.42 1.09 -4.64
CA SER A 520 -49.78 2.39 -4.89
C SER A 520 -50.19 2.94 -6.26
N PHE A 521 -50.18 2.09 -7.28
CA PHE A 521 -50.64 2.43 -8.63
C PHE A 521 -52.12 2.82 -8.68
N ALA A 522 -52.97 2.13 -7.91
CA ALA A 522 -54.39 2.44 -7.77
C ALA A 522 -54.67 3.80 -7.09
N ARG A 523 -53.80 4.26 -6.19
CA ARG A 523 -53.93 5.57 -5.51
C ARG A 523 -53.43 6.72 -6.37
N GLU A 524 -52.30 6.55 -7.06
CA GLU A 524 -51.75 7.61 -7.93
C GLU A 524 -52.70 7.97 -9.08
N THR A 525 -53.46 7.00 -9.58
CA THR A 525 -54.49 7.21 -10.60
C THR A 525 -55.78 7.85 -10.06
N SER A 526 -56.00 7.90 -8.74
CA SER A 526 -57.19 8.52 -8.14
C SER A 526 -57.02 9.98 -7.72
N ASP A 527 -55.79 10.42 -7.39
CA ASP A 527 -55.55 11.67 -6.64
C ASP A 527 -54.92 12.82 -7.48
N GLY A 528 -54.88 12.72 -8.81
CA GLY A 528 -54.63 13.86 -9.70
C GLY A 528 -53.22 14.49 -9.65
N LEU A 529 -52.22 13.75 -9.17
CA LEU A 529 -50.86 14.27 -8.89
C LEU A 529 -49.88 13.93 -10.02
N LEU A 530 -50.12 14.50 -11.21
CA LEU A 530 -49.25 14.36 -12.39
C LEU A 530 -48.80 15.65 -13.13
N PRO A 531 -48.95 16.92 -12.65
CA PRO A 531 -48.37 18.08 -13.34
C PRO A 531 -47.07 18.71 -12.77
N HIS A 532 -46.51 18.27 -11.65
CA HIS A 532 -45.47 19.07 -10.94
C HIS A 532 -43.99 18.68 -11.11
N LEU A 533 -43.62 17.91 -12.15
CA LEU A 533 -42.22 17.50 -12.34
C LEU A 533 -41.56 18.10 -13.58
N ALA A 534 -41.80 19.39 -13.80
CA ALA A 534 -41.08 20.23 -14.77
C ALA A 534 -40.22 21.27 -14.04
N ASP A 535 -39.31 20.84 -13.16
CA ASP A 535 -38.24 21.69 -12.66
C ASP A 535 -36.88 21.13 -13.11
N SER A 536 -36.33 21.78 -14.14
CA SER A 536 -35.10 21.49 -14.87
C SER A 536 -33.81 21.73 -14.06
N HIS A 537 -33.87 21.73 -12.73
CA HIS A 537 -32.74 22.05 -11.87
C HIS A 537 -31.75 20.88 -11.63
N PHE A 538 -32.11 19.65 -12.00
CA PHE A 538 -31.31 18.46 -11.68
C PHE A 538 -30.11 18.27 -12.63
N TRP A 539 -30.26 18.61 -13.91
CA TRP A 539 -29.28 18.30 -14.96
C TRP A 539 -28.03 19.20 -14.99
N LYS A 540 -28.00 20.28 -14.20
CA LYS A 540 -26.82 21.17 -14.10
C LYS A 540 -25.78 20.75 -13.05
N LYS A 541 -26.00 19.65 -12.31
CA LYS A 541 -25.14 19.29 -11.16
C LYS A 541 -24.02 18.27 -11.44
N LEU A 542 -23.97 17.64 -12.61
CA LEU A 542 -23.06 16.51 -12.84
C LEU A 542 -21.66 16.88 -13.34
N SER A 543 -21.38 18.15 -13.65
CA SER A 543 -20.04 18.66 -13.95
C SER A 543 -19.35 19.33 -12.75
N PHE A 544 -19.94 19.23 -11.55
CA PHE A 544 -19.51 20.01 -10.37
C PHE A 544 -18.40 19.33 -9.54
N THR A 545 -18.05 18.08 -9.83
CA THR A 545 -17.21 17.23 -8.95
C THR A 545 -15.76 17.72 -8.83
N GLN A 546 -15.19 18.28 -9.91
CA GLN A 546 -13.84 18.88 -9.88
C GLN A 546 -13.83 20.31 -9.30
N PHE A 547 -14.99 20.98 -9.23
CA PHE A 547 -15.13 22.30 -8.60
C PHE A 547 -15.22 22.24 -7.08
N VAL A 548 -15.43 21.06 -6.48
CA VAL A 548 -15.51 20.92 -5.01
C VAL A 548 -14.13 20.83 -4.34
N MET A 549 -13.07 20.50 -5.09
CA MET A 549 -11.71 20.35 -4.52
C MET A 549 -11.22 21.65 -3.84
N PRO A 550 -11.32 22.84 -4.47
CA PRO A 550 -10.91 24.09 -3.82
C PRO A 550 -11.79 24.43 -2.61
N ILE A 551 -13.04 23.96 -2.58
CA ILE A 551 -13.95 24.18 -1.45
C ILE A 551 -13.51 23.35 -0.25
N PHE A 552 -13.13 22.09 -0.43
CA PHE A 552 -12.63 21.26 0.68
C PHE A 552 -11.27 21.71 1.19
N ALA A 553 -10.36 22.15 0.31
CA ALA A 553 -9.10 22.80 0.69
C ALA A 553 -9.36 24.06 1.53
N PHE A 554 -10.26 24.94 1.07
CA PHE A 554 -10.67 26.13 1.79
C PHE A 554 -11.30 25.81 3.16
N VAL A 555 -12.13 24.77 3.25
CA VAL A 555 -12.75 24.32 4.51
C VAL A 555 -11.70 23.76 5.48
N SER A 556 -10.72 22.97 5.00
CA SER A 556 -9.64 22.46 5.86
C SER A 556 -8.72 23.56 6.39
N ASP A 557 -8.54 24.64 5.62
CA ASP A 557 -7.78 25.81 6.07
C ASP A 557 -8.60 26.74 6.99
N SER A 558 -9.93 26.62 7.01
CA SER A 558 -10.85 27.44 7.81
C SER A 558 -11.16 26.84 9.19
N TYR A 559 -11.29 25.51 9.28
CA TYR A 559 -11.77 24.82 10.47
C TYR A 559 -10.73 23.82 11.03
N PRO A 560 -9.93 24.17 12.05
CA PRO A 560 -9.07 23.21 12.72
C PRO A 560 -9.90 22.19 13.51
N LEU A 561 -9.71 20.89 13.25
CA LEU A 561 -10.32 19.81 14.03
C LEU A 561 -9.31 19.34 15.10
N TYR A 562 -9.72 19.27 16.36
CA TYR A 562 -8.86 18.85 17.48
C TYR A 562 -7.52 19.62 17.59
N GLY A 563 -7.52 20.92 17.24
CA GLY A 563 -6.32 21.76 17.29
C GLY A 563 -5.30 21.54 16.16
N SER A 564 -5.57 20.59 15.25
CA SER A 564 -4.77 20.31 14.06
C SER A 564 -5.52 20.75 12.81
N ARG A 565 -4.87 21.44 11.87
CA ARG A 565 -5.55 22.00 10.68
C ARG A 565 -5.72 20.96 9.57
N ARG A 566 -4.68 20.19 9.27
CA ARG A 566 -4.62 19.39 8.04
C ARG A 566 -4.57 17.88 8.30
N LYS A 567 -3.90 17.49 9.40
CA LYS A 567 -3.81 16.09 9.86
C LYS A 567 -5.17 15.36 9.95
N PRO A 568 -6.22 15.90 10.59
CA PRO A 568 -7.49 15.18 10.74
C PRO A 568 -8.25 15.02 9.42
N TYR A 569 -8.19 16.01 8.53
CA TYR A 569 -8.79 15.91 7.19
C TYR A 569 -8.07 14.87 6.34
N MET A 570 -6.75 14.86 6.33
CA MET A 570 -6.00 13.83 5.59
C MET A 570 -6.31 12.42 6.07
N ILE A 571 -6.36 12.19 7.38
CA ILE A 571 -6.74 10.87 7.93
C ILE A 571 -8.17 10.52 7.49
N ALA A 572 -9.12 11.43 7.62
CA ALA A 572 -10.52 11.18 7.27
C ALA A 572 -10.70 10.88 5.77
N PHE A 573 -10.08 11.67 4.89
CA PHE A 573 -10.21 11.50 3.44
C PHE A 573 -9.42 10.30 2.92
N SER A 574 -8.24 9.99 3.47
CA SER A 574 -7.50 8.77 3.12
C SER A 574 -8.19 7.49 3.61
N LEU A 575 -8.86 7.53 4.77
CA LEU A 575 -9.72 6.42 5.21
C LEU A 575 -10.96 6.29 4.31
N LEU A 576 -11.59 7.41 3.93
CA LEU A 576 -12.74 7.40 3.01
C LEU A 576 -12.35 6.89 1.62
N GLU A 577 -11.15 7.22 1.14
CA GLU A 577 -10.57 6.69 -0.10
C GLU A 577 -10.25 5.19 0.03
N GLY A 578 -9.67 4.76 1.14
CA GLY A 578 -9.44 3.33 1.43
C GLY A 578 -10.75 2.55 1.43
N ILE A 579 -11.79 3.07 2.09
CA ILE A 579 -13.15 2.52 2.05
C ILE A 579 -13.69 2.54 0.62
N GLY A 580 -13.45 3.58 -0.16
CA GLY A 580 -13.82 3.66 -1.58
C GLY A 580 -13.19 2.56 -2.44
N PHE A 581 -11.90 2.28 -2.27
CA PHE A 581 -11.23 1.19 -2.99
C PHE A 581 -11.61 -0.20 -2.48
N ILE A 582 -11.86 -0.35 -1.17
CA ILE A 582 -12.43 -1.59 -0.62
C ILE A 582 -13.82 -1.81 -1.22
N MET A 583 -14.66 -0.77 -1.26
CA MET A 583 -15.98 -0.81 -1.89
C MET A 583 -15.91 -1.13 -3.37
N LEU A 584 -14.92 -0.64 -4.14
CA LEU A 584 -14.72 -1.07 -5.54
C LEU A 584 -14.24 -2.51 -5.66
N GLY A 585 -13.54 -3.01 -4.64
CA GLY A 585 -13.09 -4.38 -4.53
C GLY A 585 -14.21 -5.37 -4.20
N THR A 586 -15.19 -4.94 -3.40
CA THR A 586 -16.29 -5.78 -2.90
C THR A 586 -17.62 -5.55 -3.61
N PHE A 587 -17.90 -4.32 -4.09
CA PHE A 587 -19.13 -3.92 -4.81
C PHE A 587 -18.84 -3.20 -6.14
N PRO A 588 -19.67 -3.42 -7.18
CA PRO A 588 -19.60 -2.63 -8.41
C PRO A 588 -20.29 -1.27 -8.23
N THR A 589 -19.76 -0.39 -7.37
CA THR A 589 -20.27 0.99 -7.21
C THR A 589 -19.30 2.02 -7.80
N HIS A 590 -19.77 2.78 -8.81
CA HIS A 590 -18.91 3.57 -9.69
C HIS A 590 -18.65 5.03 -9.25
N ILE A 591 -19.22 5.49 -8.13
CA ILE A 591 -19.39 6.94 -7.87
C ILE A 591 -18.58 7.46 -6.67
N SER A 592 -18.37 6.66 -5.61
CA SER A 592 -17.74 7.13 -4.36
C SER A 592 -16.20 7.14 -4.44
N ALA A 593 -15.60 6.14 -5.07
CA ALA A 593 -14.15 5.97 -5.06
C ALA A 593 -13.39 7.00 -5.90
N ALA A 594 -13.91 7.38 -7.07
CA ALA A 594 -13.31 8.43 -7.91
C ALA A 594 -13.41 9.82 -7.27
N PHE A 595 -14.46 10.07 -6.48
CA PHE A 595 -14.62 11.29 -5.70
C PHE A 595 -13.63 11.34 -4.53
N CYS A 596 -13.44 10.23 -3.82
CA CYS A 596 -12.54 10.16 -2.68
C CYS A 596 -11.05 10.14 -3.09
N SER A 597 -10.70 9.49 -4.21
CA SER A 597 -9.33 9.48 -4.72
C SER A 597 -8.87 10.86 -5.17
N ALA A 598 -9.75 11.63 -5.82
CA ALA A 598 -9.42 12.96 -6.29
C ALA A 598 -9.34 14.00 -5.16
N VAL A 599 -10.11 13.82 -4.08
CA VAL A 599 -10.04 14.67 -2.88
C VAL A 599 -8.82 14.34 -2.02
N ALA A 600 -8.46 13.06 -1.88
CA ALA A 600 -7.25 12.64 -1.17
C ALA A 600 -5.97 13.07 -1.91
N GLU A 601 -5.93 12.96 -3.24
CA GLU A 601 -4.82 13.48 -4.04
C GLU A 601 -4.66 15.01 -3.83
N ALA A 602 -5.75 15.77 -3.83
CA ALA A 602 -5.72 17.21 -3.60
C ALA A 602 -5.15 17.59 -2.20
N LEU A 603 -5.56 16.88 -1.14
CA LEU A 603 -5.11 17.15 0.23
C LEU A 603 -3.65 16.73 0.48
N VAL A 604 -3.17 15.66 -0.15
CA VAL A 604 -1.76 15.23 -0.07
C VAL A 604 -0.86 16.21 -0.82
N VAL A 605 -1.30 16.72 -1.98
CA VAL A 605 -0.59 17.77 -2.73
C VAL A 605 -0.48 19.05 -1.88
N GLU A 606 -1.57 19.47 -1.25
CA GLU A 606 -1.65 20.70 -0.45
C GLU A 606 -0.80 20.64 0.83
N THR A 607 -0.74 19.49 1.52
CA THR A 607 0.08 19.33 2.72
C THR A 607 1.58 19.26 2.43
N THR A 608 1.98 18.67 1.31
CA THR A 608 3.40 18.60 0.90
C THR A 608 3.91 19.97 0.45
N ALA A 609 3.08 20.73 -0.27
CA ALA A 609 3.35 22.12 -0.62
C ALA A 609 3.36 23.05 0.61
N GLY A 610 2.46 22.85 1.58
CA GLY A 610 2.37 23.68 2.79
C GLY A 610 3.48 23.45 3.82
N ARG A 611 3.84 22.20 4.11
CA ARG A 611 4.86 21.87 5.13
C ARG A 611 6.26 22.33 4.77
N SER A 612 6.59 22.27 3.48
CA SER A 612 7.86 22.76 2.96
C SER A 612 7.97 24.30 2.99
N MET A 613 6.83 25.01 3.01
CA MET A 613 6.79 26.46 3.21
C MET A 613 6.81 26.86 4.70
N ASP A 614 6.19 26.07 5.59
CA ASP A 614 6.09 26.39 7.01
C ASP A 614 7.37 26.06 7.81
N GLN A 615 8.11 25.01 7.45
CA GLN A 615 9.37 24.67 8.12
C GLN A 615 10.49 25.71 7.87
N VAL A 616 10.44 26.40 6.73
CA VAL A 616 11.37 27.51 6.39
C VAL A 616 10.95 28.83 7.07
N ARG A 617 9.70 28.94 7.54
CA ARG A 617 9.12 30.17 8.13
C ARG A 617 9.42 30.38 9.62
N PHE A 618 9.60 29.31 10.41
CA PHE A 618 9.71 29.41 11.87
C PHE A 618 11.15 29.49 12.43
N SER A 619 12.18 29.41 11.58
CA SER A 619 13.55 29.71 12.01
C SER A 619 13.85 31.21 11.89
N ALA A 620 14.43 31.81 12.94
CA ALA A 620 14.86 33.21 12.94
C ALA A 620 15.81 33.55 11.77
N GLU A 621 16.61 32.58 11.31
CA GLU A 621 17.46 32.73 10.10
C GLU A 621 16.65 32.76 8.80
N GLY A 622 15.51 32.07 8.73
CA GLY A 622 14.65 32.01 7.55
C GLY A 622 13.92 33.33 7.27
N ILE A 623 13.50 34.03 8.32
CA ILE A 623 12.89 35.37 8.23
C ILE A 623 13.93 36.39 7.76
N VAL A 624 15.14 36.37 8.35
CA VAL A 624 16.24 37.27 7.98
C VAL A 624 16.72 37.04 6.54
N ARG A 625 16.85 35.78 6.10
CA ARG A 625 17.21 35.45 4.71
C ARG A 625 16.19 35.90 3.67
N ARG A 626 14.88 35.85 3.97
CA ARG A 626 13.83 36.31 3.04
C ARG A 626 13.81 37.83 2.88
N ILE A 627 14.11 38.58 3.94
CA ILE A 627 14.20 40.04 3.89
C ILE A 627 15.45 40.48 3.12
N LEU A 628 16.56 39.74 3.25
CA LEU A 628 17.82 40.03 2.57
C LEU A 628 17.86 39.55 1.10
N ASN A 629 17.17 38.47 0.73
CA ASN A 629 17.17 37.92 -0.64
C ASN A 629 15.78 37.34 -1.01
N PRO A 630 14.90 38.09 -1.69
CA PRO A 630 13.61 37.60 -2.17
C PRO A 630 13.82 36.76 -3.45
N SER A 631 14.32 35.52 -3.35
CA SER A 631 14.52 34.68 -4.53
C SER A 631 13.35 33.70 -4.75
N PRO A 632 12.72 33.68 -5.95
CA PRO A 632 11.71 32.69 -6.38
C PRO A 632 12.19 31.23 -6.43
N LEU A 633 13.47 30.96 -6.11
CA LEU A 633 14.13 29.66 -6.32
C LEU A 633 13.68 28.54 -5.37
N GLN A 634 13.35 28.86 -4.11
CA GLN A 634 13.04 27.84 -3.10
C GLN A 634 11.66 27.17 -3.34
N SER A 635 10.67 27.96 -3.81
CA SER A 635 9.34 27.44 -4.13
C SER A 635 9.36 26.51 -5.35
N ALA A 636 10.27 26.75 -6.30
CA ALA A 636 10.45 25.90 -7.48
C ALA A 636 10.99 24.52 -7.13
N GLU A 637 11.96 24.46 -6.21
CA GLU A 637 12.60 23.22 -5.77
C GLU A 637 11.60 22.31 -5.04
N ASN A 638 10.83 22.86 -4.10
CA ASN A 638 9.83 22.11 -3.33
C ASN A 638 8.70 21.52 -4.20
N VAL A 639 8.15 22.29 -5.15
CA VAL A 639 7.10 21.81 -6.07
C VAL A 639 7.65 20.74 -7.00
N SER A 640 8.88 20.93 -7.49
CA SER A 640 9.52 19.96 -8.37
C SER A 640 9.87 18.65 -7.66
N ASP A 641 10.23 18.67 -6.37
CA ASP A 641 10.52 17.47 -5.58
C ASP A 641 9.25 16.64 -5.32
N PHE A 642 8.12 17.30 -5.08
CA PHE A 642 6.81 16.66 -5.00
C PHE A 642 6.44 15.95 -6.32
N ILE A 643 6.55 16.64 -7.46
CA ILE A 643 6.27 16.07 -8.78
C ILE A 643 7.21 14.89 -9.08
N THR A 644 8.47 14.98 -8.63
CA THR A 644 9.44 13.89 -8.76
C THR A 644 9.02 12.66 -7.94
N ALA A 645 8.58 12.83 -6.70
CA ALA A 645 8.07 11.74 -5.86
C ALA A 645 6.79 11.11 -6.46
N LYS A 646 5.87 11.93 -6.99
CA LYS A 646 4.66 11.47 -7.70
C LYS A 646 5.01 10.64 -8.93
N ALA A 647 5.96 11.11 -9.74
CA ALA A 647 6.40 10.41 -10.94
C ALA A 647 7.06 9.06 -10.61
N VAL A 648 7.88 8.98 -9.56
CA VAL A 648 8.47 7.71 -9.10
C VAL A 648 7.40 6.72 -8.60
N GLY A 649 6.42 7.19 -7.83
CA GLY A 649 5.29 6.37 -7.40
C GLY A 649 4.46 5.85 -8.59
N SER A 650 4.17 6.73 -9.55
CA SER A 650 3.45 6.40 -10.78
C SER A 650 4.18 5.34 -11.61
N LEU A 651 5.52 5.39 -11.69
CA LEU A 651 6.32 4.39 -12.40
C LEU A 651 6.19 2.99 -11.81
N ILE A 652 6.31 2.88 -10.47
CA ILE A 652 6.19 1.59 -9.77
C ILE A 652 4.81 0.99 -10.00
N VAL A 653 3.76 1.82 -9.90
CA VAL A 653 2.37 1.40 -10.09
C VAL A 653 2.07 1.08 -11.56
N ALA A 654 2.55 1.87 -12.52
CA ALA A 654 2.23 1.69 -13.95
C ALA A 654 2.72 0.35 -14.52
N TYR A 655 3.93 -0.07 -14.14
CA TYR A 655 4.45 -1.38 -14.56
C TYR A 655 3.73 -2.54 -13.85
N LEU A 656 3.58 -2.45 -12.52
CA LEU A 656 2.99 -3.52 -11.72
C LEU A 656 1.49 -3.70 -12.00
N SER A 657 0.75 -2.61 -12.18
CA SER A 657 -0.70 -2.62 -12.48
C SER A 657 -1.01 -3.25 -13.83
N GLY A 658 -0.26 -2.93 -14.88
CA GLY A 658 -0.46 -3.53 -16.21
C GLY A 658 -0.23 -5.05 -16.21
N TYR A 659 0.80 -5.50 -15.49
CA TYR A 659 1.10 -6.93 -15.32
C TYR A 659 0.05 -7.67 -14.47
N LEU A 660 -0.38 -7.08 -13.35
CA LEU A 660 -1.40 -7.67 -12.48
C LEU A 660 -2.78 -7.72 -13.16
N LEU A 661 -3.11 -6.74 -14.01
CA LEU A 661 -4.39 -6.69 -14.73
C LEU A 661 -4.57 -7.83 -15.74
N GLU A 662 -3.49 -8.46 -16.22
CA GLU A 662 -3.55 -9.64 -17.09
C GLU A 662 -3.66 -10.97 -16.32
N ARG A 663 -3.32 -11.00 -15.02
CA ARG A 663 -3.17 -12.24 -14.24
C ARG A 663 -4.08 -12.34 -13.02
N THR A 664 -4.76 -11.26 -12.68
CA THR A 664 -5.53 -11.12 -11.44
C THR A 664 -6.89 -10.48 -11.74
N SER A 665 -7.90 -10.76 -10.92
CA SER A 665 -9.21 -10.12 -11.07
C SER A 665 -9.13 -8.62 -10.73
N LYS A 666 -9.94 -7.81 -11.41
CA LYS A 666 -10.02 -6.35 -11.17
C LYS A 666 -10.36 -6.02 -9.71
N GLN A 667 -11.17 -6.85 -9.06
CA GLN A 667 -11.56 -6.74 -7.66
C GLN A 667 -10.37 -6.88 -6.71
N SER A 668 -9.53 -7.90 -6.91
CA SER A 668 -8.32 -8.09 -6.11
C SER A 668 -7.31 -6.95 -6.34
N ILE A 669 -7.29 -6.34 -7.53
CA ILE A 669 -6.45 -5.16 -7.81
C ILE A 669 -6.95 -3.94 -7.02
N PHE A 670 -8.26 -3.67 -6.98
CA PHE A 670 -8.81 -2.57 -6.17
C PHE A 670 -8.62 -2.82 -4.66
N LEU A 671 -8.79 -4.06 -4.19
CA LEU A 671 -8.50 -4.44 -2.81
C LEU A 671 -7.02 -4.20 -2.46
N ALA A 672 -6.10 -4.63 -3.31
CA ALA A 672 -4.67 -4.36 -3.13
C ALA A 672 -4.35 -2.85 -3.17
N THR A 673 -5.05 -2.10 -4.02
CA THR A 673 -4.87 -0.64 -4.13
C THR A 673 -5.36 0.10 -2.88
N SER A 674 -6.35 -0.43 -2.16
CA SER A 674 -6.85 0.16 -0.91
C SER A 674 -5.81 0.24 0.20
N ILE A 675 -4.75 -0.58 0.13
CA ILE A 675 -3.63 -0.54 1.07
C ILE A 675 -2.91 0.82 1.00
N PHE A 676 -2.79 1.44 -0.17
CA PHE A 676 -2.04 2.70 -0.31
C PHE A 676 -2.69 3.87 0.45
N PRO A 677 -3.99 4.18 0.32
CA PRO A 677 -4.64 5.21 1.14
C PRO A 677 -4.64 4.89 2.64
N LEU A 678 -4.83 3.62 3.02
CA LEU A 678 -4.77 3.21 4.44
C LEU A 678 -3.36 3.40 5.02
N PHE A 679 -2.32 3.15 4.23
CA PHE A 679 -0.94 3.41 4.59
C PHE A 679 -0.65 4.91 4.71
N ILE A 680 -1.22 5.75 3.84
CA ILE A 680 -1.16 7.22 3.97
C ILE A 680 -1.84 7.68 5.26
N ALA A 681 -3.01 7.14 5.61
CA ALA A 681 -3.69 7.45 6.87
C ALA A 681 -2.82 7.04 8.09
N PHE A 682 -2.18 5.88 8.03
CA PHE A 682 -1.28 5.38 9.07
C PHE A 682 -0.04 6.27 9.25
N ILE A 683 0.65 6.65 8.15
CA ILE A 683 1.80 7.56 8.22
C ILE A 683 1.38 8.94 8.75
N THR A 684 0.23 9.44 8.28
CA THR A 684 -0.32 10.74 8.70
C THR A 684 -0.63 10.78 10.19
N PHE A 685 -0.92 9.63 10.81
CA PHE A 685 -1.11 9.54 12.26
C PHE A 685 0.15 9.91 13.06
N PHE A 686 1.34 9.52 12.60
CA PHE A 686 2.63 9.84 13.25
C PHE A 686 3.18 11.21 12.87
N MET A 687 2.53 11.87 11.92
CA MET A 687 2.89 13.20 11.47
C MET A 687 2.64 14.23 12.58
N THR A 688 3.66 15.00 12.94
CA THR A 688 3.53 16.15 13.85
C THR A 688 2.97 17.34 13.08
N ASP A 689 1.86 17.94 13.54
CA ASP A 689 1.30 19.15 12.95
C ASP A 689 2.03 20.36 13.52
N ALA A 690 2.45 21.30 12.66
CA ALA A 690 3.06 22.56 13.09
C ALA A 690 1.95 23.42 13.74
N GLY A 691 1.71 23.20 15.03
CA GLY A 691 0.70 23.94 15.78
C GLY A 691 1.05 25.43 15.87
N GLY A 692 0.06 26.30 15.65
CA GLY A 692 0.14 27.69 16.13
C GLY A 692 -0.40 28.81 15.22
N ALA A 693 -0.89 28.58 14.01
CA ALA A 693 -1.44 29.68 13.20
C ALA A 693 -2.85 30.10 13.68
N PRO A 694 -3.20 31.40 13.72
CA PRO A 694 -4.51 31.90 14.18
C PRO A 694 -5.63 31.47 13.23
N SER A 695 -6.68 30.86 13.78
CA SER A 695 -7.88 30.47 13.03
C SER A 695 -8.60 31.73 12.56
N TYR A 696 -8.73 31.91 11.25
CA TYR A 696 -9.49 33.03 10.69
C TYR A 696 -10.97 32.63 10.55
N ASP A 697 -11.87 33.56 10.82
CA ASP A 697 -13.30 33.37 10.51
C ASP A 697 -13.49 33.22 8.99
N MET A 698 -14.39 32.33 8.57
CA MET A 698 -14.62 31.96 7.17
C MET A 698 -14.97 33.18 6.30
N LYS A 699 -15.68 34.17 6.88
CA LYS A 699 -15.96 35.45 6.21
C LYS A 699 -14.71 36.27 5.94
N THR A 700 -13.72 36.21 6.82
CA THR A 700 -12.46 36.92 6.71
C THR A 700 -11.56 36.25 5.66
N GLN A 701 -11.50 34.91 5.64
CA GLN A 701 -10.81 34.16 4.59
C GLN A 701 -11.43 34.37 3.20
N LEU A 702 -12.77 34.37 3.10
CA LEU A 702 -13.45 34.65 1.84
C LEU A 702 -13.17 36.07 1.34
N ARG A 703 -13.10 37.05 2.25
CA ARG A 703 -12.75 38.44 1.91
C ARG A 703 -11.31 38.54 1.39
N MET A 704 -10.35 37.88 2.07
CA MET A 704 -8.95 37.83 1.64
C MET A 704 -8.79 37.16 0.27
N LEU A 705 -9.51 36.05 0.02
CA LEU A 705 -9.53 35.39 -1.29
C LEU A 705 -10.09 36.30 -2.39
N MET A 706 -11.20 37.01 -2.11
CA MET A 706 -11.81 37.95 -3.05
C MET A 706 -10.91 39.16 -3.33
N GLU A 707 -10.17 39.64 -2.34
CA GLU A 707 -9.17 40.70 -2.52
C GLU A 707 -7.98 40.22 -3.35
N PHE A 708 -7.54 38.97 -3.15
CA PHE A 708 -6.50 38.35 -3.97
C PHE A 708 -6.94 38.22 -5.43
N LEU A 709 -8.12 37.64 -5.71
CA LEU A 709 -8.64 37.47 -7.09
C LEU A 709 -8.83 38.79 -7.86
N LYS A 710 -8.91 39.94 -7.17
CA LYS A 710 -8.95 41.27 -7.81
C LYS A 710 -7.60 41.75 -8.33
N GLN A 711 -6.50 41.09 -7.97
CA GLN A 711 -5.17 41.47 -8.46
C GLN A 711 -5.02 41.09 -9.94
N SER A 712 -4.66 42.08 -10.76
CA SER A 712 -4.51 41.89 -12.23
C SER A 712 -3.39 40.91 -12.61
N VAL A 713 -2.41 40.69 -11.73
CA VAL A 713 -1.27 39.80 -11.93
C VAL A 713 -1.68 38.32 -12.06
N ILE A 714 -2.85 37.94 -11.53
CA ILE A 714 -3.32 36.54 -11.47
C ILE A 714 -4.02 36.12 -12.78
N TRP A 715 -4.75 37.04 -13.42
CA TRP A 715 -5.62 36.71 -14.55
C TRP A 715 -4.85 36.28 -15.80
N GLY A 716 -3.61 36.73 -15.98
CA GLY A 716 -2.75 36.32 -17.10
C GLY A 716 -2.44 34.82 -17.09
N PRO A 717 -1.76 34.30 -16.05
CA PRO A 717 -1.54 32.86 -15.87
C PRO A 717 -2.85 32.05 -15.81
N ALA A 718 -3.89 32.55 -15.15
CA ALA A 718 -5.17 31.86 -15.04
C ALA A 718 -5.86 31.67 -16.41
N LEU A 719 -5.88 32.71 -17.24
CA LEU A 719 -6.42 32.63 -18.60
C LEU A 719 -5.58 31.70 -19.48
N TYR A 720 -4.26 31.68 -19.29
CA TYR A 720 -3.38 30.75 -20.01
C TYR A 720 -3.65 29.28 -19.61
N ILE A 721 -3.75 28.98 -18.31
CA ILE A 721 -4.13 27.64 -17.81
C ILE A 721 -5.50 27.25 -18.38
N PHE A 722 -6.46 28.16 -18.33
CA PHE A 722 -7.79 27.92 -18.89
C PHE A 722 -7.72 27.60 -20.37
N ALA A 723 -7.02 28.40 -21.18
CA ALA A 723 -6.89 28.15 -22.61
C ALA A 723 -6.16 26.82 -22.92
N TYR A 724 -5.15 26.47 -22.11
CA TYR A 724 -4.43 25.20 -22.23
C TYR A 724 -5.31 23.99 -21.88
N MET A 725 -6.16 24.10 -20.85
CA MET A 725 -7.02 23.02 -20.36
C MET A 725 -8.42 22.99 -21.02
N ALA A 726 -8.81 24.04 -21.74
CA ALA A 726 -10.11 24.14 -22.41
C ALA A 726 -10.21 23.27 -23.69
N GLY A 727 -9.11 22.63 -24.10
CA GLY A 727 -9.12 21.71 -25.22
C GLY A 727 -10.01 20.48 -24.95
N PRO A 728 -10.76 19.98 -25.95
CA PRO A 728 -11.51 18.74 -25.79
C PRO A 728 -10.52 17.58 -25.62
N ASP A 729 -10.65 16.86 -24.51
CA ASP A 729 -9.82 15.68 -24.23
C ASP A 729 -10.18 14.53 -25.19
N TYR A 730 -9.15 13.89 -25.76
CA TYR A 730 -9.27 12.77 -26.69
C TYR A 730 -8.73 11.46 -26.11
N ASP A 731 -8.23 11.45 -24.87
CA ASP A 731 -7.53 10.32 -24.28
C ASP A 731 -8.43 9.08 -24.15
N ASP A 732 -9.70 9.23 -23.79
CA ASP A 732 -10.66 8.11 -23.69
C ASP A 732 -10.95 7.47 -25.06
N ALA A 733 -11.13 8.32 -26.08
CA ALA A 733 -11.36 7.85 -27.45
C ALA A 733 -10.11 7.13 -28.00
N LEU A 734 -8.93 7.64 -27.67
CA LEU A 734 -7.66 7.06 -28.07
C LEU A 734 -7.36 5.75 -27.31
N PHE A 735 -7.72 5.69 -26.01
CA PHE A 735 -7.65 4.47 -25.21
C PHE A 735 -8.54 3.37 -25.81
N PHE A 736 -9.79 3.68 -26.16
CA PHE A 736 -10.68 2.76 -26.86
C PHE A 736 -10.09 2.30 -28.20
N TYR A 737 -9.46 3.20 -28.96
CA TYR A 737 -8.78 2.87 -30.20
C TYR A 737 -7.60 1.91 -29.97
N PHE A 738 -6.80 2.12 -28.92
CA PHE A 738 -5.67 1.24 -28.57
C PHE A 738 -6.12 -0.17 -28.19
N THR A 739 -7.18 -0.30 -27.38
CA THR A 739 -7.67 -1.60 -26.92
C THR A 739 -8.47 -2.32 -27.99
N ASN A 740 -9.41 -1.63 -28.65
CA ASN A 740 -10.43 -2.29 -29.48
C ASN A 740 -10.08 -2.32 -30.97
N LYS A 741 -9.28 -1.35 -31.47
CA LYS A 741 -8.84 -1.34 -32.88
C LYS A 741 -7.43 -1.88 -33.05
N LEU A 742 -6.48 -1.45 -32.21
CA LEU A 742 -5.09 -1.90 -32.31
C LEU A 742 -4.81 -3.20 -31.54
N GLY A 743 -5.70 -3.63 -30.65
CA GLY A 743 -5.59 -4.88 -29.90
C GLY A 743 -4.41 -4.89 -28.93
N PHE A 744 -4.07 -3.75 -28.35
CA PHE A 744 -2.99 -3.67 -27.37
C PHE A 744 -3.38 -4.38 -26.06
N SER A 745 -2.44 -5.17 -25.53
CA SER A 745 -2.67 -5.90 -24.29
C SER A 745 -2.59 -4.97 -23.08
N PRO A 746 -3.23 -5.31 -21.94
CA PRO A 746 -3.10 -4.52 -20.71
C PRO A 746 -1.66 -4.35 -20.22
N THR A 747 -0.78 -5.35 -20.41
CA THR A 747 0.66 -5.24 -20.13
C THR A 747 1.32 -4.18 -21.02
N PHE A 748 0.96 -4.10 -22.31
CA PHE A 748 1.46 -3.05 -23.18
C PHE A 748 0.95 -1.67 -22.77
N MET A 749 -0.32 -1.56 -22.35
CA MET A 749 -0.88 -0.31 -21.83
C MET A 749 -0.20 0.14 -20.53
N GLY A 750 0.16 -0.80 -19.64
CA GLY A 750 1.00 -0.53 -18.46
C GLY A 750 2.41 -0.08 -18.84
N THR A 751 3.02 -0.73 -19.83
CA THR A 751 4.34 -0.33 -20.38
C THR A 751 4.29 1.07 -21.00
N LEU A 752 3.19 1.42 -21.65
CA LEU A 752 2.96 2.75 -22.22
C LEU A 752 2.91 3.81 -21.10
N ARG A 753 2.13 3.57 -20.04
CA ARG A 753 2.07 4.47 -18.88
C ARG A 753 3.39 4.56 -18.12
N PHE A 754 4.13 3.47 -18.02
CA PHE A 754 5.50 3.47 -17.47
C PHE A 754 6.44 4.36 -18.28
N THR A 755 6.36 4.27 -19.62
CA THR A 755 7.13 5.12 -20.53
C THR A 755 6.81 6.61 -20.34
N TYR A 756 5.54 6.95 -20.09
CA TYR A 756 5.11 8.32 -19.79
C TYR A 756 5.66 8.79 -18.43
N GLY A 757 5.68 7.94 -17.41
CA GLY A 757 6.33 8.28 -16.13
C GLY A 757 7.83 8.61 -16.27
N ILE A 758 8.55 7.92 -17.17
CA ILE A 758 9.96 8.22 -17.47
C ILE A 758 10.04 9.57 -18.19
N ALA A 759 9.17 9.79 -19.17
CA ALA A 759 9.09 11.06 -19.90
C ALA A 759 8.86 12.25 -18.96
N ALA A 760 7.98 12.10 -17.97
CA ALA A 760 7.71 13.13 -16.98
C ALA A 760 8.96 13.46 -16.14
N LEU A 761 9.69 12.45 -15.65
CA LEU A 761 10.97 12.65 -14.94
C LEU A 761 12.01 13.34 -15.82
N VAL A 762 12.13 12.93 -17.08
CA VAL A 762 13.02 13.58 -18.05
C VAL A 762 12.62 15.04 -18.26
N GLY A 763 11.33 15.34 -18.38
CA GLY A 763 10.79 16.70 -18.48
C GLY A 763 11.17 17.56 -17.28
N VAL A 764 10.98 17.05 -16.06
CA VAL A 764 11.37 17.75 -14.81
C VAL A 764 12.88 18.01 -14.76
N VAL A 765 13.70 17.01 -15.08
CA VAL A 765 15.17 17.15 -15.08
C VAL A 765 15.61 18.16 -16.13
N MET A 766 15.09 18.06 -17.36
CA MET A 766 15.38 19.00 -18.44
C MET A 766 14.99 20.43 -18.07
N TYR A 767 13.85 20.61 -17.40
CA TYR A 767 13.46 21.92 -16.91
C TYR A 767 14.46 22.45 -15.87
N ARG A 768 14.80 21.65 -14.85
CA ARG A 768 15.71 22.06 -13.78
C ARG A 768 17.10 22.43 -14.28
N THR A 769 17.63 21.70 -15.26
CA THR A 769 19.01 21.87 -15.76
C THR A 769 19.12 22.92 -16.86
N PHE A 770 18.19 22.97 -17.81
CA PHE A 770 18.30 23.80 -19.01
C PHE A 770 17.33 24.98 -19.04
N PHE A 771 16.08 24.80 -18.60
CA PHE A 771 15.04 25.82 -18.76
C PHE A 771 14.83 26.72 -17.53
N LYS A 772 15.34 26.33 -16.35
CA LYS A 772 15.26 27.11 -15.10
C LYS A 772 15.88 28.51 -15.21
N SER A 773 16.95 28.65 -16.00
CA SER A 773 17.65 29.93 -16.23
C SER A 773 17.11 30.74 -17.41
N THR A 774 16.17 30.18 -18.18
CA THR A 774 15.60 30.81 -19.37
C THR A 774 14.28 31.51 -19.02
N GLY A 775 14.05 32.70 -19.57
CA GLY A 775 12.83 33.47 -19.28
C GLY A 775 11.55 32.72 -19.68
N PHE A 776 10.55 32.71 -18.79
CA PHE A 776 9.26 31.99 -18.93
C PHE A 776 8.65 32.03 -20.33
N ARG A 777 8.53 33.24 -20.92
CA ARG A 777 7.93 33.44 -22.25
C ARG A 777 8.69 32.74 -23.38
N LYS A 778 10.02 32.70 -23.30
CA LYS A 778 10.87 32.07 -24.32
C LYS A 778 10.79 30.55 -24.23
N THR A 779 10.82 30.01 -23.00
CA THR A 779 10.63 28.58 -22.73
C THR A 779 9.27 28.11 -23.24
N LEU A 780 8.20 28.84 -22.92
CA LEU A 780 6.84 28.50 -23.33
C LEU A 780 6.66 28.54 -24.86
N LEU A 781 7.16 29.58 -25.52
CA LEU A 781 7.07 29.67 -26.98
C LEU A 781 7.86 28.55 -27.67
N ALA A 782 9.07 28.26 -27.20
CA ALA A 782 9.91 27.20 -27.76
C ALA A 782 9.27 25.82 -27.60
N THR A 783 8.71 25.52 -26.42
CA THR A 783 8.06 24.22 -26.19
C THR A 783 6.76 24.09 -26.95
N ILE A 784 5.95 25.15 -27.07
CA ILE A 784 4.72 25.11 -27.90
C ILE A 784 5.06 24.83 -29.37
N LEU A 785 6.09 25.48 -29.93
CA LEU A 785 6.52 25.24 -31.31
C LEU A 785 6.97 23.78 -31.54
N VAL A 786 7.61 23.17 -30.54
CA VAL A 786 7.98 21.74 -30.57
C VAL A 786 6.77 20.83 -30.36
N ALA A 787 5.82 21.23 -29.50
CA ALA A 787 4.67 20.43 -29.13
C ALA A 787 3.64 20.28 -30.26
N VAL A 788 3.39 21.34 -31.04
CA VAL A 788 2.39 21.34 -32.14
C VAL A 788 2.52 20.14 -33.09
N PRO A 789 3.70 19.83 -33.69
CA PRO A 789 3.83 18.66 -34.55
C PRO A 789 3.68 17.33 -33.79
N ILE A 790 4.02 17.28 -32.50
CA ILE A 790 3.91 16.09 -31.66
C ILE A 790 2.42 15.80 -31.33
N TYR A 791 1.63 16.83 -31.06
CA TYR A 791 0.18 16.72 -30.81
C TYR A 791 -0.62 16.28 -32.06
N LEU A 792 -0.04 16.36 -33.27
CA LEU A 792 -0.63 15.77 -34.48
C LEU A 792 -0.40 14.25 -34.60
N SER A 793 0.42 13.66 -33.72
CA SER A 793 0.72 12.23 -33.76
C SER A 793 -0.50 11.30 -33.64
N PRO A 794 -1.56 11.58 -32.85
CA PRO A 794 -2.75 10.73 -32.82
C PRO A 794 -3.47 10.67 -34.18
N ILE A 795 -3.44 11.76 -34.96
CA ILE A 795 -4.00 11.81 -36.32
C ILE A 795 -3.16 10.93 -37.27
N ILE A 796 -1.84 11.02 -37.20
CA ILE A 796 -0.92 10.19 -38.00
C ILE A 796 -1.11 8.70 -37.71
N LEU A 797 -1.36 8.35 -36.44
CA LEU A 797 -1.60 6.99 -36.01
C LEU A 797 -2.98 6.48 -36.47
N THR A 798 -4.04 7.27 -36.27
CA THR A 798 -5.41 6.86 -36.61
C THR A 798 -5.64 6.75 -38.13
N THR A 799 -4.94 7.57 -38.92
CA THR A 799 -4.94 7.49 -40.40
C THR A 799 -4.06 6.37 -40.95
N GLY A 800 -3.20 5.75 -40.12
CA GLY A 800 -2.30 4.67 -40.52
C GLY A 800 -1.06 5.12 -41.30
N PHE A 801 -0.81 6.42 -41.41
CA PHE A 801 0.35 6.99 -42.09
C PHE A 801 1.68 6.60 -41.43
N ASN A 802 1.68 6.28 -40.13
CA ASN A 802 2.86 5.72 -39.47
C ASN A 802 3.36 4.41 -40.12
N ARG A 803 2.45 3.60 -40.68
CA ARG A 803 2.81 2.34 -41.34
C ARG A 803 3.41 2.54 -42.72
N THR A 804 3.02 3.60 -43.44
CA THR A 804 3.63 3.93 -44.74
C THR A 804 5.07 4.44 -44.58
N LEU A 805 5.39 5.00 -43.41
CA LEU A 805 6.76 5.34 -43.00
C LEU A 805 7.57 4.14 -42.47
N GLY A 806 7.01 2.92 -42.44
CA GLY A 806 7.68 1.72 -41.95
C GLY A 806 7.74 1.58 -40.42
N ILE A 807 7.03 2.43 -39.66
CA ILE A 807 7.04 2.43 -38.19
C ILE A 807 5.86 1.63 -37.65
N SER A 808 6.13 0.65 -36.77
CA SER A 808 5.07 -0.14 -36.13
C SER A 808 4.18 0.72 -35.21
N ASN A 809 2.89 0.37 -35.09
CA ASN A 809 1.96 1.14 -34.22
C ASN A 809 2.45 1.18 -32.76
N LYS A 810 3.05 0.09 -32.26
CA LYS A 810 3.58 0.03 -30.89
C LYS A 810 4.74 0.99 -30.68
N ALA A 811 5.70 1.02 -31.60
CA ALA A 811 6.85 1.94 -31.54
C ALA A 811 6.42 3.41 -31.69
N PHE A 812 5.45 3.67 -32.57
CA PHE A 812 4.94 5.02 -32.80
C PHE A 812 4.17 5.57 -31.58
N VAL A 813 3.32 4.74 -30.95
CA VAL A 813 2.57 5.13 -29.75
C VAL A 813 3.49 5.36 -28.55
N LEU A 814 4.50 4.50 -28.34
CA LEU A 814 5.49 4.67 -27.28
C LEU A 814 6.29 5.97 -27.44
N SER A 815 6.78 6.25 -28.65
CA SER A 815 7.60 7.44 -28.91
C SER A 815 6.77 8.74 -28.92
N GLY A 816 5.60 8.75 -29.56
CA GLY A 816 4.72 9.91 -29.59
C GLY A 816 4.23 10.31 -28.20
N GLY A 817 3.72 9.35 -27.43
CA GLY A 817 3.24 9.62 -26.07
C GLY A 817 4.35 10.03 -25.10
N PHE A 818 5.56 9.46 -25.22
CA PHE A 818 6.73 9.91 -24.46
C PHE A 818 7.02 11.39 -24.70
N LEU A 819 7.03 11.82 -25.96
CA LEU A 819 7.34 13.21 -26.31
C LEU A 819 6.25 14.19 -25.86
N ILE A 820 4.97 13.80 -25.95
CA ILE A 820 3.84 14.60 -25.44
C ILE A 820 4.00 14.83 -23.93
N GLU A 821 4.22 13.76 -23.17
CA GLU A 821 4.30 13.82 -21.71
C GLU A 821 5.50 14.66 -21.23
N ALA A 822 6.70 14.43 -21.80
CA ALA A 822 7.89 15.21 -21.45
C ALA A 822 7.70 16.71 -21.75
N THR A 823 7.05 17.03 -22.87
CA THR A 823 6.81 18.43 -23.26
C THR A 823 5.77 19.10 -22.36
N ALA A 824 4.72 18.37 -21.97
CA ALA A 824 3.70 18.84 -21.05
C ALA A 824 4.28 19.22 -19.67
N GLU A 825 5.18 18.39 -19.12
CA GLU A 825 5.83 18.70 -17.84
C GLU A 825 6.73 19.94 -17.90
N ILE A 826 7.47 20.13 -19.00
CA ILE A 826 8.30 21.34 -19.21
C ILE A 826 7.43 22.60 -19.31
N GLN A 827 6.19 22.48 -19.81
CA GLN A 827 5.24 23.60 -19.93
C GLN A 827 4.53 23.91 -18.61
N LEU A 828 4.11 22.87 -17.86
CA LEU A 828 3.30 23.01 -16.66
C LEU A 828 4.12 23.44 -15.44
N LEU A 829 5.34 22.90 -15.29
CA LEU A 829 6.20 23.16 -14.14
C LEU A 829 6.50 24.67 -13.91
N PRO A 830 6.97 25.45 -14.90
CA PRO A 830 7.19 26.89 -14.72
C PRO A 830 5.92 27.68 -14.38
N LEU A 831 4.75 27.21 -14.82
CA LEU A 831 3.46 27.83 -14.54
C LEU A 831 3.04 27.60 -13.08
N LEU A 832 3.25 26.39 -12.55
CA LEU A 832 3.05 26.06 -11.14
C LEU A 832 4.02 26.82 -10.21
N VAL A 833 5.27 27.01 -10.65
CA VAL A 833 6.25 27.82 -9.91
C VAL A 833 5.84 29.29 -9.89
N LEU A 834 5.36 29.80 -11.03
CA LEU A 834 4.88 31.18 -11.13
C LEU A 834 3.67 31.42 -10.23
N THR A 835 2.67 30.54 -10.24
CA THR A 835 1.49 30.66 -9.36
C THR A 835 1.87 30.62 -7.88
N ALA A 836 2.76 29.69 -7.48
CA ALA A 836 3.28 29.63 -6.11
C ALA A 836 4.05 30.90 -5.69
N SER A 837 4.73 31.57 -6.64
CA SER A 837 5.46 32.81 -6.36
C SER A 837 4.57 34.06 -6.26
N ILE A 838 3.38 34.04 -6.88
CA ILE A 838 2.41 35.15 -6.88
C ILE A 838 1.50 35.08 -5.63
N CYS A 839 1.38 33.92 -4.99
CA CYS A 839 0.63 33.77 -3.74
C CYS A 839 1.21 34.66 -2.64
N PRO A 840 0.41 35.55 -2.01
CA PRO A 840 0.91 36.45 -0.98
C PRO A 840 1.38 35.65 0.24
N PRO A 841 2.52 36.02 0.87
CA PRO A 841 2.91 35.44 2.14
C PRO A 841 1.87 35.85 3.20
N ASP A 842 1.27 34.85 3.85
CA ASP A 842 0.15 34.92 4.81
C ASP A 842 -0.13 36.27 5.48
N ALA A 843 -1.43 36.54 5.69
CA ALA A 843 -1.97 37.72 6.37
C ALA A 843 -1.38 38.04 7.77
N GLU A 844 -0.56 37.15 8.35
CA GLU A 844 0.29 37.42 9.51
C GLU A 844 1.50 38.31 9.19
N VAL A 845 2.19 38.09 8.06
CA VAL A 845 3.39 38.86 7.70
C VAL A 845 3.03 40.33 7.48
N GLU A 846 1.88 40.59 6.86
CA GLU A 846 1.40 41.96 6.62
C GLU A 846 0.81 42.62 7.88
N ARG A 847 0.43 41.84 8.89
CA ARG A 847 -0.03 42.35 10.19
C ARG A 847 1.11 42.56 11.18
N VAL A 848 2.15 41.72 11.14
CA VAL A 848 3.43 41.91 11.85
C VAL A 848 4.18 43.11 11.28
N LYS A 849 4.17 43.29 9.95
CA LYS A 849 4.73 44.48 9.31
C LYS A 849 3.98 45.74 9.74
N ARG A 850 2.63 45.74 9.72
CA ARG A 850 1.82 46.86 10.26
C ARG A 850 2.01 47.08 11.76
N TYR A 851 2.20 46.03 12.56
CA TYR A 851 2.46 46.15 14.00
C TYR A 851 3.85 46.72 14.27
N HIS A 852 4.88 46.29 13.53
CA HIS A 852 6.22 46.86 13.64
C HIS A 852 6.29 48.29 13.09
N ASP A 853 5.62 48.60 11.99
CA ASP A 853 5.53 49.97 11.46
C ASP A 853 4.81 50.88 12.48
N SER A 854 3.74 50.40 13.11
CA SER A 854 3.05 51.09 14.21
C SER A 854 3.93 51.26 15.46
N LEU A 855 4.73 50.24 15.80
CA LEU A 855 5.66 50.30 16.93
C LEU A 855 6.80 51.28 16.65
N TYR A 856 7.31 51.30 15.42
CA TYR A 856 8.32 52.26 14.97
C TYR A 856 7.77 53.68 14.93
N GLU A 857 6.51 53.88 14.51
CA GLU A 857 5.84 55.18 14.60
C GLU A 857 5.67 55.63 16.06
N LYS A 858 5.27 54.74 16.97
CA LYS A 858 5.17 55.04 18.40
C LYS A 858 6.53 55.33 19.04
N ILE A 859 7.56 54.58 18.69
CA ILE A 859 8.93 54.82 19.15
C ILE A 859 9.41 56.17 18.61
N ARG A 860 9.20 56.47 17.31
CA ARG A 860 9.56 57.74 16.68
C ARG A 860 8.80 58.94 17.27
N GLN A 861 7.55 58.76 17.69
CA GLN A 861 6.77 59.77 18.43
C GLN A 861 7.19 59.91 19.91
N GLN A 862 7.88 58.92 20.48
CA GLN A 862 8.49 59.01 21.82
C GLN A 862 9.95 59.50 21.78
N THR A 863 10.61 59.46 20.61
CA THR A 863 11.98 59.98 20.43
C THR A 863 12.03 61.37 19.79
N ALA A 864 10.94 61.84 19.18
CA ALA A 864 10.71 63.24 18.81
C ALA A 864 9.98 63.95 19.94
#